data_AF-A0A1Z4NN06-F1
#
_entry.id   AF-A0A1Z4NN06-F1
#
_cell.length_a   1.000
_cell.length_b   1.000
_cell.length_c   1.000
_cell.angle_alpha   90.00
_cell.angle_beta   90.00
_cell.angle_gamma   90.00
#
_symmetry.space_group_name_H-M   'P 1'
#
loop_
_entity.id
_entity.type
_entity.pdbx_description
1 polymer ?
#
loop_
_entity_poly.entity_id
_entity_poly.type
_entity_poly.pdbx_seq_one_letter_code
_entity_poly.pdbx_strand_id
1 'polypeptide(L)'
;MAVQQNSTVTESQLTTKPLVQQSVNNLTSNNFNVDILWRNSSTGSNAAWLMNGTTHEAGLMMVSHDPSWKIAAIADFNNNGQDDILWRNSLTGQNAIWVMRDSSTIEEGVWLIQVHDTNWQIEAVTDFNRDGRVDILWRNYRTGQNAIWEMNGTNLSRGVFITQVHDTNWKIESTADFNRDGQVDILWRNYQTGQNAIWEMNGTNLSRGVFITQVHDTNWKIESTTDFNRDGQVDILWRNHQTGQNAIWEMNGSTLKNGIWLESRSSNWQIEATADFNGDGQVDILWRNYQTGQNSVWQMNGTNLRENVVLTTIGEMDWQIAGVIKRNTIENNNTLSTASNLGVINGLTTITNYVGNNDVDDYFRFTVNSPSRFSLDLFGLNADVDVALFDASGRRITSSERGATSNESIRRELAAGNYYVRVYRYGSANSSYTLNLSLLSGFNSTYGYGLVNADDAVSRALGQNLNGNNTINTSNWSRRTGGNWGNDAINAPNAWSRGYTGKDITVAVIDDGVFISHPDLSRNIWRNPGEIRNGIDSDRNGYVDDINGWNFSTGINGNNSDVNPVRDSQGEWNSHGTHIAGTIAAANNGEGITGVAYDSQIMGLRIGRTEEGYFLNTGNLATAIRYAVDNGARVINMSLGLLFVSDELERAFAYAASRNVMIVVAAGNDAGSFPYAPAYLATNYGISVGAININGNITSFSNRAGSNPDMLHVVAPGQDIRSTVAGSSSYANYRGTSMAAPHVVGTVALILDANPHLSHAQIRQIIAETATRIN
;
A
#
# COMPACT_ATOMS: atom_id res chain seq x y z
N MET A 1 27.61 27.11 15.19
CA MET A 1 28.15 27.40 16.54
C MET A 1 29.06 28.62 16.45
N ALA A 2 28.75 29.69 17.18
CA ALA A 2 29.63 30.81 17.53
C ALA A 2 29.08 31.46 18.82
N VAL A 3 30.00 31.93 19.66
CA VAL A 3 29.89 32.22 21.10
C VAL A 3 29.06 33.47 21.44
N GLN A 4 28.25 33.41 22.50
CA GLN A 4 28.14 34.51 23.49
C GLN A 4 27.64 34.02 24.86
N GLN A 5 28.48 34.24 25.87
CA GLN A 5 28.23 34.00 27.30
C GLN A 5 27.41 35.16 27.93
N ASN A 6 26.85 34.85 29.10
CA ASN A 6 26.22 35.69 30.14
C ASN A 6 24.69 35.86 30.06
N SER A 7 23.99 35.12 30.93
CA SER A 7 23.45 35.69 32.18
C SER A 7 22.64 34.63 32.93
N THR A 8 22.91 34.48 34.23
CA THR A 8 22.09 33.77 35.21
C THR A 8 20.61 34.19 35.14
N VAL A 9 19.71 33.22 35.01
CA VAL A 9 18.26 33.43 35.21
C VAL A 9 17.79 32.50 36.33
N THR A 10 17.13 33.14 37.28
CA THR A 10 16.48 32.57 38.47
C THR A 10 15.37 31.60 38.10
N GLU A 11 15.33 30.52 38.87
CA GLU A 11 14.36 29.45 38.87
C GLU A 11 12.97 29.99 39.30
N SER A 12 12.04 30.14 38.35
CA SER A 12 10.62 30.16 38.68
C SER A 12 9.76 29.74 37.49
N GLN A 13 9.07 28.62 37.67
CA GLN A 13 7.90 28.13 36.93
C GLN A 13 8.14 27.52 35.53
N LEU A 14 8.77 26.34 35.51
CA LEU A 14 8.51 25.32 34.49
C LEU A 14 8.00 24.04 35.18
N THR A 15 6.78 24.10 35.71
CA THR A 15 5.97 22.88 35.90
C THR A 15 5.30 22.54 34.57
N THR A 16 6.10 22.24 33.56
CA THR A 16 5.62 21.60 32.34
C THR A 16 6.13 20.18 32.37
N LYS A 17 5.19 19.24 32.53
CA LYS A 17 5.32 17.81 32.23
C LYS A 17 6.26 17.63 31.00
N PRO A 18 7.09 16.58 30.95
CA PRO A 18 7.60 16.11 29.66
C PRO A 18 6.40 16.06 28.70
N LEU A 19 6.49 16.76 27.56
CA LEU A 19 5.60 16.50 26.44
C LEU A 19 5.55 14.99 26.27
N VAL A 20 4.36 14.44 25.98
CA VAL A 20 4.20 13.04 25.56
C VAL A 20 5.35 12.77 24.60
N GLN A 21 6.33 11.98 25.04
CA GLN A 21 7.48 11.64 24.21
C GLN A 21 6.89 10.72 23.17
N GLN A 22 6.60 11.32 22.02
CA GLN A 22 5.94 10.66 20.92
C GLN A 22 6.81 9.47 20.53
N SER A 23 6.38 8.28 20.96
CA SER A 23 6.63 7.08 20.19
C SER A 23 6.15 7.43 18.79
N VAL A 24 7.09 7.50 17.86
CA VAL A 24 6.81 7.77 16.46
C VAL A 24 5.70 6.81 16.03
N ASN A 25 4.58 7.36 15.58
CA ASN A 25 3.50 6.57 15.02
C ASN A 25 3.98 5.92 13.72
N ASN A 26 4.19 4.60 13.77
CA ASN A 26 3.75 3.65 12.74
C ASN A 26 4.07 2.21 13.19
N LEU A 27 3.44 1.75 14.27
CA LEU A 27 3.29 0.31 14.52
C LEU A 27 1.97 -0.20 13.91
N THR A 28 1.70 0.19 12.66
CA THR A 28 0.51 -0.20 11.87
C THR A 28 0.76 -1.42 10.98
N SER A 29 2.00 -1.90 10.86
CA SER A 29 2.29 -3.23 10.30
C SER A 29 2.03 -4.28 11.38
N ASN A 30 1.33 -5.37 11.04
CA ASN A 30 0.96 -6.57 11.82
C ASN A 30 2.12 -7.20 12.64
N ASN A 31 2.72 -6.44 13.55
CA ASN A 31 3.94 -6.81 14.24
C ASN A 31 3.59 -7.23 15.67
N PHE A 32 3.72 -8.51 15.89
CA PHE A 32 3.56 -9.16 17.18
C PHE A 32 4.54 -8.55 18.21
N ASN A 33 4.00 -8.29 19.42
CA ASN A 33 4.69 -7.97 20.69
C ASN A 33 5.26 -6.54 20.86
N VAL A 34 4.39 -5.62 21.29
CA VAL A 34 4.74 -4.27 21.78
C VAL A 34 4.95 -4.30 23.29
N ASP A 35 6.13 -3.89 23.75
CA ASP A 35 6.48 -3.79 25.16
C ASP A 35 6.36 -2.37 25.70
N ILE A 36 6.21 -2.24 27.02
CA ILE A 36 6.09 -0.94 27.69
C ILE A 36 7.39 -0.61 28.41
N LEU A 37 8.01 0.52 28.05
CA LEU A 37 9.19 1.03 28.75
C LEU A 37 8.79 1.92 29.91
N TRP A 38 9.48 1.74 31.03
CA TRP A 38 9.28 2.44 32.28
C TRP A 38 10.55 3.17 32.68
N ARG A 39 10.39 4.40 33.18
CA ARG A 39 11.48 5.19 33.76
C ARG A 39 11.07 5.78 35.09
N ASN A 40 11.92 5.63 36.10
CA ASN A 40 11.75 6.27 37.38
C ASN A 40 12.30 7.71 37.31
N SER A 41 11.42 8.69 37.48
CA SER A 41 11.73 10.11 37.39
C SER A 41 12.65 10.63 38.50
N SER A 42 12.68 9.97 39.66
CA SER A 42 13.50 10.34 40.81
C SER A 42 14.90 9.72 40.77
N THR A 43 15.00 8.45 40.39
CA THR A 43 16.28 7.70 40.40
C THR A 43 16.93 7.59 39.02
N GLY A 44 16.15 7.74 37.94
CA GLY A 44 16.58 7.46 36.58
C GLY A 44 16.75 5.97 36.27
N SER A 45 16.20 5.09 37.11
CA SER A 45 16.09 3.66 36.83
C SER A 45 15.18 3.41 35.64
N ASN A 46 15.50 2.39 34.84
CA ASN A 46 14.74 1.98 33.67
C ASN A 46 14.25 0.54 33.84
N ALA A 47 13.08 0.23 33.30
CA ALA A 47 12.57 -1.14 33.22
C ALA A 47 11.76 -1.35 31.94
N ALA A 48 11.69 -2.58 31.46
CA ALA A 48 10.82 -2.99 30.37
C ALA A 48 9.77 -3.97 30.90
N TRP A 49 8.50 -3.71 30.61
CA TRP A 49 7.44 -4.71 30.75
C TRP A 49 7.34 -5.49 29.46
N LEU A 50 7.69 -6.76 29.58
CA LEU A 50 7.50 -7.74 28.54
C LEU A 50 6.02 -8.09 28.45
N MET A 51 5.42 -7.83 27.31
CA MET A 51 4.00 -8.02 27.04
C MET A 51 3.78 -9.17 26.05
N ASN A 52 2.64 -9.84 26.18
CA ASN A 52 2.11 -10.81 25.22
C ASN A 52 0.63 -10.52 25.03
N GLY A 53 0.33 -9.86 23.92
CA GLY A 53 -0.89 -9.08 23.80
C GLY A 53 -0.99 -8.05 24.94
N THR A 54 -2.17 -7.92 25.52
CA THR A 54 -2.40 -7.07 26.71
C THR A 54 -2.04 -7.76 28.04
N THR A 55 -1.30 -8.88 28.03
CA THR A 55 -0.87 -9.59 29.23
C THR A 55 0.56 -9.22 29.58
N HIS A 56 0.81 -8.79 30.82
CA HIS A 56 2.16 -8.55 31.34
C HIS A 56 2.82 -9.88 31.73
N GLU A 57 3.89 -10.26 31.04
CA GLU A 57 4.63 -11.51 31.27
C GLU A 57 5.73 -11.34 32.33
N ALA A 58 6.55 -10.30 32.22
CA ALA A 58 7.67 -10.04 33.13
C ALA A 58 8.10 -8.57 33.13
N GLY A 59 8.67 -8.11 34.24
CA GLY A 59 9.33 -6.81 34.35
C GLY A 59 10.83 -6.99 34.48
N LEU A 60 11.62 -6.43 33.55
CA LEU A 60 13.08 -6.52 33.55
C LEU A 60 13.69 -5.15 33.79
N MET A 61 14.60 -5.06 34.76
CA MET A 61 15.37 -3.85 35.02
C MET A 61 16.45 -3.67 33.94
N MET A 62 16.58 -2.44 33.44
CA MET A 62 17.59 -2.07 32.45
C MET A 62 18.70 -1.23 33.09
N VAL A 63 19.77 -0.96 32.33
CA VAL A 63 20.83 -0.04 32.76
C VAL A 63 20.21 1.30 33.16
N SER A 64 20.58 1.80 34.33
CA SER A 64 20.11 3.08 34.85
C SER A 64 21.05 4.21 34.44
N HIS A 65 20.47 5.37 34.15
CA HIS A 65 21.19 6.63 33.99
C HIS A 65 20.60 7.63 34.97
N ASP A 66 21.39 8.61 35.39
CA ASP A 66 20.86 9.66 36.26
C ASP A 66 19.64 10.36 35.62
N PRO A 67 18.76 10.99 36.42
CA PRO A 67 17.49 11.55 35.94
C PRO A 67 17.60 12.60 34.82
N SER A 68 18.79 13.19 34.59
CA SER A 68 19.01 14.16 33.51
C SER A 68 18.96 13.55 32.12
N TRP A 69 19.20 12.25 31.97
CA TRP A 69 19.00 11.52 30.73
C TRP A 69 17.51 11.23 30.50
N LYS A 70 17.02 11.53 29.29
CA LYS A 70 15.64 11.27 28.84
C LYS A 70 15.68 10.44 27.56
N ILE A 71 14.72 9.53 27.41
CA ILE A 71 14.48 8.82 26.15
C ILE A 71 13.93 9.84 25.17
N ALA A 72 14.70 10.32 24.20
CA ALA A 72 14.26 11.31 23.25
C ALA A 72 13.33 10.73 22.17
N ALA A 73 13.59 9.50 21.74
CA ALA A 73 12.78 8.77 20.76
C ALA A 73 13.05 7.27 20.84
N ILE A 74 12.14 6.48 20.27
CA ILE A 74 12.26 5.04 20.10
C ILE A 74 11.95 4.75 18.63
N ALA A 75 12.88 4.06 17.95
CA ALA A 75 12.78 3.68 16.54
C ALA A 75 13.87 2.66 16.20
N ASP A 76 13.66 1.84 15.19
CA ASP A 76 14.69 0.93 14.65
C ASP A 76 15.76 1.73 13.88
N PHE A 77 16.88 2.06 14.55
CA PHE A 77 17.94 2.86 13.94
C PHE A 77 18.85 2.02 13.05
N ASN A 78 18.93 0.70 13.25
CA ASN A 78 19.84 -0.18 12.52
C ASN A 78 19.14 -1.08 11.48
N ASN A 79 17.82 -0.96 11.35
CA ASN A 79 16.92 -1.73 10.48
C ASN A 79 16.95 -3.24 10.75
N ASN A 80 17.06 -3.66 12.01
CA ASN A 80 17.05 -5.08 12.41
C ASN A 80 15.65 -5.57 12.84
N GLY A 81 14.62 -4.75 12.72
CA GLY A 81 13.23 -5.02 13.14
C GLY A 81 12.96 -4.82 14.63
N GLN A 82 13.99 -4.60 15.46
CA GLN A 82 13.93 -4.29 16.88
C GLN A 82 14.08 -2.78 17.05
N ASP A 83 13.15 -2.15 17.77
CA ASP A 83 13.29 -0.73 18.07
C ASP A 83 14.48 -0.48 19.00
N ASP A 84 15.23 0.59 18.72
CA ASP A 84 16.34 1.11 19.49
C ASP A 84 15.92 2.36 20.29
N ILE A 85 16.73 2.76 21.28
CA ILE A 85 16.40 3.89 22.17
C ILE A 85 17.37 5.04 21.96
N LEU A 86 16.88 6.18 21.48
CA LEU A 86 17.63 7.43 21.40
C LEU A 86 17.51 8.19 22.73
N TRP A 87 18.65 8.53 23.33
CA TRP A 87 18.77 9.24 24.59
C TRP A 87 19.29 10.66 24.38
N ARG A 88 18.77 11.61 25.17
CA ARG A 88 19.29 12.98 25.28
C ARG A 88 19.46 13.39 26.73
N ASN A 89 20.62 13.95 27.07
CA ASN A 89 20.87 14.54 28.36
C ASN A 89 20.32 15.98 28.39
N SER A 90 19.35 16.23 29.25
CA SER A 90 18.67 17.53 29.38
C SER A 90 19.54 18.65 29.96
N LEU A 91 20.65 18.33 30.62
CA LEU A 91 21.56 19.31 31.23
C LEU A 91 22.75 19.63 30.33
N THR A 92 23.30 18.62 29.66
CA THR A 92 24.53 18.76 28.86
C THR A 92 24.27 18.81 27.36
N GLY A 93 23.11 18.35 26.90
CA GLY A 93 22.77 18.21 25.48
C GLY A 93 23.50 17.08 24.76
N GLN A 94 24.11 16.15 25.50
CA GLN A 94 24.69 14.91 24.96
C GLN A 94 23.58 14.01 24.40
N ASN A 95 23.90 13.24 23.37
CA ASN A 95 22.96 12.34 22.69
C ASN A 95 23.62 10.96 22.49
N ALA A 96 22.86 9.89 22.67
CA ALA A 96 23.34 8.52 22.47
C ALA A 96 22.22 7.60 21.99
N ILE A 97 22.51 6.65 21.11
CA ILE A 97 21.58 5.58 20.72
C ILE A 97 21.99 4.33 21.48
N TRP A 98 21.03 3.68 22.14
CA TRP A 98 21.17 2.31 22.59
C TRP A 98 20.58 1.41 21.51
N VAL A 99 21.45 0.71 20.82
CA VAL A 99 21.07 -0.37 19.92
C VAL A 99 20.62 -1.53 20.79
N MET A 100 19.37 -1.93 20.65
CA MET A 100 18.72 -2.91 21.50
C MET A 100 18.79 -4.29 20.84
N ARG A 101 19.16 -5.31 21.62
CA ARG A 101 19.05 -6.71 21.19
C ARG A 101 17.60 -7.20 21.35
N ASP A 102 16.99 -6.80 22.45
CA ASP A 102 15.62 -7.05 22.85
C ASP A 102 15.15 -5.86 23.69
N SER A 103 13.89 -5.85 24.11
CA SER A 103 13.29 -4.73 24.86
C SER A 103 13.98 -4.37 26.19
N SER A 104 14.86 -5.22 26.71
CA SER A 104 15.55 -5.04 27.99
C SER A 104 17.08 -5.03 27.90
N THR A 105 17.66 -5.56 26.82
CA THR A 105 19.09 -5.78 26.66
C THR A 105 19.69 -4.90 25.59
N ILE A 106 20.73 -4.14 25.96
CA ILE A 106 21.51 -3.32 25.03
C ILE A 106 22.52 -4.21 24.29
N GLU A 107 22.54 -4.14 22.97
CA GLU A 107 23.57 -4.74 22.12
C GLU A 107 24.79 -3.84 22.01
N GLU A 108 24.58 -2.55 21.70
CA GLU A 108 25.63 -1.55 21.50
C GLU A 108 25.16 -0.16 21.98
N GLY A 109 26.08 0.65 22.51
CA GLY A 109 25.84 2.06 22.81
C GLY A 109 26.63 2.97 21.88
N VAL A 110 25.95 3.80 21.11
CA VAL A 110 26.55 4.69 20.10
C VAL A 110 26.38 6.16 20.53
N TRP A 111 27.47 6.90 20.61
CA TRP A 111 27.43 8.34 20.89
C TRP A 111 27.16 9.14 19.63
N LEU A 112 26.17 10.03 19.69
CA LEU A 112 25.92 11.03 18.64
C LEU A 112 26.59 12.36 18.98
N ILE A 113 26.62 13.27 18.01
CA ILE A 113 27.13 14.63 18.20
C ILE A 113 26.36 15.31 19.34
N GLN A 114 27.09 15.91 20.29
CA GLN A 114 26.52 16.69 21.36
C GLN A 114 25.97 18.02 20.84
N VAL A 115 24.72 18.33 21.17
CA VAL A 115 24.09 19.63 20.90
C VAL A 115 24.03 20.41 22.20
N HIS A 116 25.08 21.19 22.47
CA HIS A 116 25.28 21.92 23.73
C HIS A 116 24.14 22.88 24.09
N ASP A 117 23.46 23.46 23.10
CA ASP A 117 22.29 24.29 23.35
C ASP A 117 21.09 23.38 23.66
N THR A 118 20.75 23.29 24.95
CA THR A 118 19.66 22.45 25.47
C THR A 118 18.27 22.94 25.09
N ASN A 119 18.15 24.12 24.47
CA ASN A 119 16.89 24.57 23.86
C ASN A 119 16.55 23.77 22.59
N TRP A 120 17.53 23.10 21.97
CA TRP A 120 17.27 22.09 20.95
C TRP A 120 16.72 20.83 21.59
N GLN A 121 15.53 20.45 21.14
CA GLN A 121 14.82 19.23 21.49
C GLN A 121 14.65 18.37 20.22
N ILE A 122 14.60 17.06 20.43
CA ILE A 122 14.30 16.08 19.39
C ILE A 122 12.79 15.90 19.41
N GLU A 123 12.14 16.14 18.28
CA GLU A 123 10.68 16.14 18.19
C GLU A 123 10.13 14.88 17.51
N ALA A 124 10.89 14.30 16.57
CA ALA A 124 10.48 13.09 15.87
C ALA A 124 11.67 12.32 15.30
N VAL A 125 11.47 11.03 15.04
CA VAL A 125 12.42 10.16 14.35
C VAL A 125 11.69 9.42 13.23
N THR A 126 11.98 9.72 11.97
CA THR A 126 11.22 9.22 10.82
C THR A 126 12.04 9.37 9.55
N ASP A 127 11.80 8.54 8.54
CA ASP A 127 12.57 8.54 7.29
C ASP A 127 12.13 9.70 6.38
N PHE A 128 12.74 10.87 6.54
CA PHE A 128 12.40 12.04 5.74
C PHE A 128 12.90 11.89 4.29
N ASN A 129 14.01 11.20 4.07
CA ASN A 129 14.67 11.14 2.77
C ASN A 129 14.31 9.90 1.92
N ARG A 130 13.59 8.95 2.50
CA ARG A 130 13.13 7.68 1.93
C ARG A 130 14.24 6.71 1.53
N ASP A 131 15.36 6.71 2.25
CA ASP A 131 16.43 5.73 2.07
C ASP A 131 16.20 4.42 2.85
N GLY A 132 15.06 4.33 3.54
CA GLY A 132 14.66 3.20 4.37
C GLY A 132 15.21 3.28 5.79
N ARG A 133 15.79 4.40 6.23
CA ARG A 133 16.36 4.60 7.56
C ARG A 133 15.76 5.82 8.22
N VAL A 134 15.64 5.79 9.54
CA VAL A 134 15.01 6.88 10.28
C VAL A 134 15.96 8.07 10.47
N ASP A 135 15.47 9.28 10.20
CA ASP A 135 16.16 10.56 10.40
C ASP A 135 15.67 11.24 11.69
N ILE A 136 16.41 12.21 12.25
CA ILE A 136 16.06 12.88 13.52
C ILE A 136 15.63 14.32 13.26
N LEU A 137 14.40 14.68 13.63
CA LEU A 137 13.87 16.05 13.59
C LEU A 137 14.13 16.80 14.90
N TRP A 138 14.66 18.00 14.77
CA TRP A 138 15.05 18.88 15.85
C TRP A 138 14.31 20.21 15.81
N ARG A 139 13.95 20.74 16.98
CA ARG A 139 13.43 22.11 17.16
C ARG A 139 14.13 22.84 18.30
N ASN A 140 14.49 24.10 18.07
CA ASN A 140 14.98 24.98 19.11
C ASN A 140 13.84 25.82 19.68
N TYR A 141 13.42 25.54 20.92
CA TYR A 141 12.30 26.24 21.56
C TYR A 141 12.61 27.65 22.07
N ARG A 142 13.85 28.12 21.93
CA ARG A 142 14.24 29.51 22.22
C ARG A 142 14.30 30.38 20.97
N THR A 143 14.76 29.83 19.85
CA THR A 143 14.96 30.59 18.60
C THR A 143 13.90 30.29 17.54
N GLY A 144 13.19 29.17 17.65
CA GLY A 144 12.24 28.68 16.65
C GLY A 144 12.87 27.98 15.46
N GLN A 145 14.20 27.80 15.46
CA GLN A 145 14.93 27.08 14.39
C GLN A 145 14.56 25.60 14.39
N ASN A 146 14.58 24.99 13.20
CA ASN A 146 14.28 23.58 12.99
C ASN A 146 15.39 22.94 12.15
N ALA A 147 15.71 21.68 12.39
CA ALA A 147 16.71 20.95 11.61
C ALA A 147 16.34 19.47 11.50
N ILE A 148 16.72 18.84 10.39
CA ILE A 148 16.65 17.40 10.19
C ILE A 148 18.08 16.85 10.12
N TRP A 149 18.36 15.83 10.91
CA TRP A 149 19.59 15.05 10.86
C TRP A 149 19.30 13.81 10.04
N GLU A 150 19.80 13.79 8.80
CA GLU A 150 19.72 12.61 7.96
C GLU A 150 20.70 11.56 8.47
N MET A 151 20.20 10.37 8.77
CA MET A 151 20.96 9.30 9.41
C MET A 151 21.26 8.18 8.41
N ASN A 152 22.34 7.45 8.64
CA ASN A 152 22.62 6.18 7.98
C ASN A 152 22.94 5.15 9.06
N GLY A 153 21.89 4.47 9.52
CA GLY A 153 21.99 3.63 10.69
C GLY A 153 22.08 4.50 11.95
N THR A 154 23.00 4.16 12.84
CA THR A 154 23.35 4.96 14.02
C THR A 154 24.30 6.12 13.73
N ASN A 155 24.69 6.35 12.46
CA ASN A 155 25.61 7.42 12.07
C ASN A 155 24.87 8.62 11.48
N LEU A 156 25.30 9.84 11.81
CA LEU A 156 24.82 11.06 11.16
C LEU A 156 25.47 11.20 9.77
N SER A 157 24.65 11.20 8.71
CA SER A 157 25.09 11.48 7.35
C SER A 157 25.28 12.98 7.12
N ARG A 158 24.25 13.78 7.43
CA ARG A 158 24.31 15.26 7.38
C ARG A 158 23.19 15.89 8.20
N GLY A 159 23.39 17.16 8.59
CA GLY A 159 22.35 17.99 9.21
C GLY A 159 21.86 19.08 8.25
N VAL A 160 20.55 19.22 8.10
CA VAL A 160 19.88 20.19 7.23
C VAL A 160 19.00 21.11 8.07
N PHE A 161 19.23 22.42 8.02
CA PHE A 161 18.29 23.38 8.61
C PHE A 161 17.08 23.53 7.70
N ILE A 162 15.88 23.40 8.27
CA ILE A 162 14.61 23.64 7.56
C ILE A 162 14.00 24.98 8.00
N THR A 163 12.88 25.35 7.38
CA THR A 163 12.16 26.60 7.64
C THR A 163 12.03 26.90 9.13
N GLN A 164 12.46 28.09 9.57
CA GLN A 164 12.37 28.54 10.95
C GLN A 164 10.95 29.05 11.27
N VAL A 165 10.39 28.64 12.41
CA VAL A 165 9.12 29.17 12.94
C VAL A 165 9.42 30.01 14.17
N HIS A 166 9.54 31.33 13.97
CA HIS A 166 9.94 32.28 15.01
C HIS A 166 9.01 32.31 16.22
N ASP A 167 7.70 32.09 16.01
CA ASP A 167 6.75 31.98 17.11
C ASP A 167 6.94 30.62 17.81
N THR A 168 7.56 30.66 18.99
CA THR A 168 7.90 29.47 19.78
C THR A 168 6.68 28.83 20.45
N ASN A 169 5.49 29.44 20.36
CA ASN A 169 4.24 28.79 20.79
C ASN A 169 3.80 27.69 19.82
N TRP A 170 4.29 27.72 18.57
CA TRP A 170 4.19 26.59 17.66
C TRP A 170 5.11 25.47 18.12
N LYS A 171 4.52 24.31 18.34
CA LYS A 171 5.19 23.05 18.66
C LYS A 171 4.97 22.05 17.53
N ILE A 172 5.95 21.18 17.35
CA ILE A 172 5.84 20.05 16.43
C ILE A 172 5.12 18.95 17.20
N GLU A 173 3.99 18.50 16.66
CA GLU A 173 3.11 17.55 17.32
C GLU A 173 3.15 16.16 16.73
N SER A 174 3.63 16.00 15.49
CA SER A 174 3.88 14.69 14.91
C SER A 174 4.53 14.81 13.53
N THR A 175 4.96 13.67 12.99
CA THR A 175 5.37 13.48 11.61
C THR A 175 4.63 12.29 11.02
N ALA A 176 4.01 12.46 9.85
CA ALA A 176 3.32 11.41 9.11
C ALA A 176 3.06 11.84 7.66
N ASP A 177 2.76 10.92 6.76
CA ASP A 177 2.35 11.27 5.39
C ASP A 177 0.86 11.67 5.36
N PHE A 178 0.59 12.95 5.60
CA PHE A 178 -0.79 13.43 5.69
C PHE A 178 -1.44 13.53 4.32
N ASN A 179 -0.69 13.90 3.27
CA ASN A 179 -1.24 14.15 1.92
C ASN A 179 -1.15 12.95 0.96
N ARG A 180 -0.52 11.83 1.38
CA ARG A 180 -0.31 10.60 0.62
C ARG A 180 0.53 10.73 -0.64
N ASP A 181 1.45 11.68 -0.69
CA ASP A 181 2.46 11.73 -1.74
C ASP A 181 3.66 10.79 -1.42
N GLY A 182 3.57 10.07 -0.30
CA GLY A 182 4.58 9.16 0.25
C GLY A 182 5.61 9.86 1.13
N GLN A 183 5.61 11.20 1.22
CA GLN A 183 6.62 11.98 1.93
C GLN A 183 6.20 12.10 3.39
N VAL A 184 7.16 12.28 4.29
CA VAL A 184 6.82 12.54 5.68
C VAL A 184 6.56 14.04 5.89
N ASP A 185 5.32 14.39 6.24
CA ASP A 185 4.90 15.74 6.58
C ASP A 185 5.07 16.03 8.08
N ILE A 186 4.98 17.31 8.47
CA ILE A 186 5.13 17.74 9.87
C ILE A 186 3.84 18.42 10.36
N LEU A 187 3.24 17.90 11.42
CA LEU A 187 2.07 18.50 12.08
C LEU A 187 2.51 19.48 13.17
N TRP A 188 1.88 20.65 13.19
CA TRP A 188 2.16 21.76 14.07
C TRP A 188 0.93 22.19 14.85
N ARG A 189 1.10 22.57 16.12
CA ARG A 189 0.07 23.22 16.95
C ARG A 189 0.60 24.45 17.67
N ASN A 190 -0.16 25.53 17.65
CA ASN A 190 0.13 26.73 18.42
C ASN A 190 -0.61 26.67 19.77
N TYR A 191 0.13 26.54 20.86
CA TYR A 191 -0.46 26.43 22.21
C TYR A 191 -0.87 27.75 22.86
N GLN A 192 -0.71 28.88 22.15
CA GLN A 192 -1.23 30.18 22.56
C GLN A 192 -2.55 30.51 21.84
N THR A 193 -2.67 30.16 20.55
CA THR A 193 -3.83 30.50 19.71
C THR A 193 -4.77 29.33 19.44
N GLY A 194 -4.30 28.09 19.60
CA GLY A 194 -5.03 26.87 19.26
C GLY A 194 -5.02 26.52 17.76
N GLN A 195 -4.29 27.30 16.93
CA GLN A 195 -4.13 27.02 15.50
C GLN A 195 -3.36 25.73 15.26
N ASN A 196 -3.67 25.05 14.17
CA ASN A 196 -3.03 23.81 13.75
C ASN A 196 -2.61 23.94 12.28
N ALA A 197 -1.47 23.37 11.90
CA ALA A 197 -0.99 23.40 10.52
C ALA A 197 -0.22 22.12 10.18
N ILE A 198 -0.34 21.67 8.93
CA ILE A 198 0.47 20.59 8.36
C ILE A 198 1.45 21.23 7.39
N TRP A 199 2.73 20.88 7.53
CA TRP A 199 3.78 21.18 6.57
C TRP A 199 3.92 20.00 5.65
N GLU A 200 3.43 20.13 4.43
CA GLU A 200 3.61 19.16 3.36
C GLU A 200 5.07 19.24 2.90
N MET A 201 5.82 18.16 3.08
CA MET A 201 7.27 18.14 2.85
C MET A 201 7.62 17.42 1.55
N ASN A 202 8.83 17.66 1.04
CA ASN A 202 9.46 16.86 0.00
C ASN A 202 10.92 16.62 0.37
N GLY A 203 11.20 15.46 0.97
CA GLY A 203 12.44 15.24 1.69
C GLY A 203 12.58 16.22 2.85
N THR A 204 13.72 16.91 2.87
CA THR A 204 14.01 17.99 3.84
C THR A 204 13.49 19.37 3.41
N ASN A 205 12.78 19.48 2.28
CA ASN A 205 12.23 20.74 1.78
C ASN A 205 10.75 20.90 2.17
N LEU A 206 10.34 22.11 2.57
CA LEU A 206 8.93 22.43 2.74
C LEU A 206 8.29 22.72 1.38
N SER A 207 7.36 21.88 0.93
CA SER A 207 6.59 22.11 -0.28
C SER A 207 5.53 23.19 -0.05
N ARG A 208 4.76 23.05 1.04
CA ARG A 208 3.69 24.01 1.41
C ARG A 208 3.27 23.84 2.87
N GLY A 209 2.83 24.93 3.51
CA GLY A 209 2.13 24.88 4.80
C GLY A 209 0.62 25.03 4.63
N VAL A 210 -0.17 24.14 5.22
CA VAL A 210 -1.63 24.10 5.17
C VAL A 210 -2.18 24.26 6.59
N PHE A 211 -2.97 25.31 6.85
CA PHE A 211 -3.69 25.43 8.11
C PHE A 211 -4.89 24.48 8.13
N ILE A 212 -5.02 23.71 9.21
CA ILE A 212 -6.19 22.85 9.45
C ILE A 212 -7.08 23.46 10.54
N THR A 213 -8.21 22.79 10.82
CA THR A 213 -9.21 23.25 11.80
C THR A 213 -8.56 23.70 13.12
N GLN A 214 -8.82 24.95 13.52
CA GLN A 214 -8.34 25.52 14.77
C GLN A 214 -9.12 24.97 15.96
N VAL A 215 -8.42 24.57 17.02
CA VAL A 215 -9.02 24.19 18.31
C VAL A 215 -8.67 25.24 19.34
N HIS A 216 -9.57 26.22 19.52
CA HIS A 216 -9.36 27.40 20.36
C HIS A 216 -9.04 27.08 21.83
N ASP A 217 -9.65 26.02 22.38
CA ASP A 217 -9.33 25.59 23.74
C ASP A 217 -7.97 24.88 23.73
N THR A 218 -6.96 25.57 24.26
CA THR A 218 -5.57 25.12 24.30
C THR A 218 -5.31 23.99 25.30
N ASN A 219 -6.32 23.60 26.10
CA ASN A 219 -6.25 22.40 26.92
C ASN A 219 -6.37 21.12 26.08
N TRP A 220 -6.89 21.23 24.86
CA TRP A 220 -6.80 20.17 23.86
C TRP A 220 -5.38 20.05 23.36
N LYS A 221 -4.82 18.85 23.51
CA LYS A 221 -3.51 18.45 23.01
C LYS A 221 -3.67 17.32 22.00
N ILE A 222 -2.72 17.23 21.09
CA ILE A 222 -2.60 16.13 20.15
C ILE A 222 -1.78 15.06 20.85
N GLU A 223 -2.34 13.86 20.96
CA GLU A 223 -1.72 12.74 21.67
C GLU A 223 -1.11 11.71 20.72
N SER A 224 -1.67 11.59 19.50
CA SER A 224 -1.18 10.65 18.48
C SER A 224 -1.71 11.04 17.10
N THR A 225 -1.00 10.61 16.06
CA THR A 225 -1.43 10.70 14.66
C THR A 225 -1.20 9.36 13.97
N THR A 226 -2.25 8.59 13.76
CA THR A 226 -2.16 7.25 13.19
C THR A 226 -3.47 6.95 12.47
N ASP A 227 -3.47 5.98 11.58
CA ASP A 227 -4.68 5.59 10.86
C ASP A 227 -5.56 4.69 11.74
N PHE A 228 -6.47 5.31 12.51
CA PHE A 228 -7.31 4.58 13.45
C PHE A 228 -8.39 3.78 12.73
N ASN A 229 -8.95 4.29 11.63
CA ASN A 229 -10.04 3.64 10.90
C ASN A 229 -9.58 2.73 9.74
N ARG A 230 -8.27 2.66 9.50
CA ARG A 230 -7.63 1.87 8.42
C ARG A 230 -8.12 2.27 7.02
N ASP A 231 -8.49 3.53 6.82
CA ASP A 231 -8.84 4.04 5.50
C ASP A 231 -7.59 4.45 4.68
N GLY A 232 -6.41 4.34 5.30
CA GLY A 232 -5.06 4.64 4.83
C GLY A 232 -4.62 6.08 5.14
N GLN A 233 -5.45 6.89 5.81
CA GLN A 233 -5.18 8.30 6.12
C GLN A 233 -4.78 8.45 7.56
N VAL A 234 -3.90 9.42 7.82
CA VAL A 234 -3.43 9.69 9.17
C VAL A 234 -4.53 10.45 9.92
N ASP A 235 -5.13 9.81 10.91
CA ASP A 235 -6.09 10.46 11.82
C ASP A 235 -5.36 11.17 12.97
N ILE A 236 -6.06 12.03 13.73
CA ILE A 236 -5.47 12.77 14.86
C ILE A 236 -6.25 12.45 16.15
N LEU A 237 -5.57 11.90 17.15
CA LEU A 237 -6.12 11.68 18.50
C LEU A 237 -5.90 12.91 19.37
N TRP A 238 -7.00 13.41 19.92
CA TRP A 238 -7.08 14.59 20.76
C TRP A 238 -7.47 14.23 22.19
N ARG A 239 -6.87 14.91 23.16
CA ARG A 239 -7.29 14.88 24.58
C ARG A 239 -7.35 16.27 25.18
N ASN A 240 -8.43 16.56 25.91
CA ASN A 240 -8.52 17.74 26.75
C ASN A 240 -7.98 17.44 28.14
N HIS A 241 -6.85 18.05 28.50
CA HIS A 241 -6.19 17.80 29.78
C HIS A 241 -6.87 18.48 30.99
N GLN A 242 -7.84 19.35 30.75
CA GLN A 242 -8.64 19.98 31.79
C GLN A 242 -9.94 19.21 32.04
N THR A 243 -10.69 18.87 30.98
CA THR A 243 -12.01 18.22 31.09
C THR A 243 -11.94 16.70 31.05
N GLY A 244 -10.85 16.13 30.53
CA GLY A 244 -10.70 14.69 30.37
C GLY A 244 -11.38 14.10 29.14
N GLN A 245 -11.96 14.94 28.28
CA GLN A 245 -12.58 14.53 27.02
C GLN A 245 -11.54 14.05 26.01
N ASN A 246 -11.96 13.15 25.12
CA ASN A 246 -11.12 12.53 24.10
C ASN A 246 -11.87 12.52 22.76
N ALA A 247 -11.16 12.72 21.65
CA ALA A 247 -11.74 12.65 20.31
C ALA A 247 -10.72 12.17 19.29
N ILE A 248 -11.17 11.45 18.27
CA ILE A 248 -10.39 11.16 17.06
C ILE A 248 -10.92 12.03 15.92
N TRP A 249 -10.02 12.71 15.24
CA TRP A 249 -10.31 13.40 13.99
C TRP A 249 -9.93 12.47 12.85
N GLU A 250 -10.94 11.96 12.16
CA GLU A 250 -10.74 11.24 10.91
C GLU A 250 -10.35 12.25 9.84
N MET A 251 -9.20 12.08 9.21
CA MET A 251 -8.67 13.05 8.26
C MET A 251 -8.89 12.59 6.82
N ASN A 252 -8.89 13.55 5.89
CA ASN A 252 -8.77 13.30 4.46
C ASN A 252 -7.72 14.25 3.87
N GLY A 253 -6.48 13.80 3.75
CA GLY A 253 -5.37 14.71 3.51
C GLY A 253 -5.18 15.70 4.66
N SER A 254 -4.91 16.95 4.29
CA SER A 254 -4.91 18.10 5.21
C SER A 254 -6.30 18.61 5.60
N THR A 255 -7.39 17.83 5.43
CA THR A 255 -8.77 18.25 5.75
C THR A 255 -9.42 17.34 6.78
N LEU A 256 -10.22 17.92 7.69
CA LEU A 256 -10.99 17.14 8.66
C LEU A 256 -12.21 16.52 7.97
N LYS A 257 -12.28 15.19 7.94
CA LYS A 257 -13.42 14.44 7.39
C LYS A 257 -14.52 14.27 8.42
N ASN A 258 -14.17 13.85 9.64
CA ASN A 258 -15.11 13.61 10.72
C ASN A 258 -14.48 13.74 12.11
N GLY A 259 -15.28 14.01 13.15
CA GLY A 259 -14.85 14.08 14.54
C GLY A 259 -15.59 13.07 15.40
N ILE A 260 -14.89 12.02 15.85
CA ILE A 260 -15.43 10.95 16.68
C ILE A 260 -15.12 11.22 18.15
N TRP A 261 -16.14 11.28 19.00
CA TRP A 261 -15.95 11.41 20.44
C TRP A 261 -15.72 10.04 21.07
N LEU A 262 -14.69 9.94 21.92
CA LEU A 262 -14.42 8.76 22.73
C LEU A 262 -14.90 8.96 24.17
N GLU A 263 -14.90 7.89 24.96
CA GLU A 263 -15.19 7.96 26.39
C GLU A 263 -14.28 8.99 27.08
N SER A 264 -14.83 9.76 28.03
CA SER A 264 -14.04 10.72 28.80
C SER A 264 -13.41 10.03 30.02
N ARG A 265 -12.17 10.39 30.36
CA ARG A 265 -11.49 9.94 31.58
C ARG A 265 -10.96 11.12 32.35
N SER A 266 -11.01 11.07 33.69
CA SER A 266 -10.53 12.17 34.54
C SER A 266 -9.11 12.62 34.16
N SER A 267 -8.78 13.88 34.46
CA SER A 267 -7.48 14.49 34.10
C SER A 267 -6.26 13.76 34.66
N ASN A 268 -6.44 12.88 35.66
CA ASN A 268 -5.38 12.06 36.24
C ASN A 268 -4.98 10.89 35.32
N TRP A 269 -5.88 10.48 34.42
CA TRP A 269 -5.56 9.57 33.34
C TRP A 269 -4.92 10.31 32.18
N GLN A 270 -3.83 9.76 31.65
CA GLN A 270 -3.11 10.31 30.52
C GLN A 270 -2.88 9.20 29.48
N ILE A 271 -2.91 9.60 28.20
CA ILE A 271 -2.56 8.73 27.08
C ILE A 271 -1.04 8.75 27.02
N GLU A 272 -0.43 7.57 27.04
CA GLU A 272 1.02 7.43 27.09
C GLU A 272 1.60 6.87 25.79
N ALA A 273 0.81 6.09 25.04
CA ALA A 273 1.20 5.58 23.73
C ALA A 273 -0.02 5.08 22.93
N THR A 274 0.17 4.91 21.63
CA THR A 274 -0.74 4.21 20.73
C THR A 274 0.01 3.16 19.92
N ALA A 275 -0.47 1.92 19.92
CA ALA A 275 0.16 0.79 19.21
C ALA A 275 -0.83 -0.37 19.10
N ASP A 276 -0.56 -1.37 18.27
CA ASP A 276 -1.32 -2.63 18.26
C ASP A 276 -0.88 -3.53 19.43
N PHE A 277 -1.49 -3.34 20.61
CA PHE A 277 -1.10 -4.07 21.81
C PHE A 277 -1.60 -5.51 21.82
N ASN A 278 -2.62 -5.86 21.03
CA ASN A 278 -3.24 -7.19 21.05
C ASN A 278 -2.94 -8.04 19.79
N GLY A 279 -2.28 -7.47 18.78
CA GLY A 279 -1.89 -8.14 17.54
C GLY A 279 -3.05 -8.35 16.56
N ASP A 280 -4.15 -7.61 16.68
CA ASP A 280 -5.28 -7.69 15.76
C ASP A 280 -5.17 -6.72 14.55
N GLY A 281 -4.04 -6.00 14.50
CA GLY A 281 -3.65 -4.98 13.52
C GLY A 281 -4.25 -3.60 13.81
N GLN A 282 -5.09 -3.45 14.84
CA GLN A 282 -5.78 -2.18 15.14
C GLN A 282 -4.96 -1.38 16.14
N VAL A 283 -5.05 -0.05 16.02
CA VAL A 283 -4.30 0.80 16.93
C VAL A 283 -5.06 0.96 18.24
N ASP A 284 -4.48 0.44 19.31
CA ASP A 284 -4.97 0.52 20.67
C ASP A 284 -4.36 1.73 21.42
N ILE A 285 -4.98 2.14 22.54
CA ILE A 285 -4.56 3.33 23.31
C ILE A 285 -4.12 2.91 24.72
N LEU A 286 -2.87 3.20 25.09
CA LEU A 286 -2.31 2.95 26.42
C LEU A 286 -2.54 4.13 27.36
N TRP A 287 -3.05 3.82 28.54
CA TRP A 287 -3.41 4.79 29.58
C TRP A 287 -2.66 4.54 30.88
N ARG A 288 -2.27 5.63 31.55
CA ARG A 288 -1.78 5.62 32.93
C ARG A 288 -2.52 6.65 33.78
N ASN A 289 -2.87 6.26 35.00
CA ASN A 289 -3.39 7.16 36.03
C ASN A 289 -2.26 7.59 36.97
N TYR A 290 -1.86 8.85 36.90
CA TYR A 290 -0.76 9.39 37.70
C TYR A 290 -1.13 9.75 39.15
N GLN A 291 -2.38 9.55 39.54
CA GLN A 291 -2.82 9.68 40.94
C GLN A 291 -2.89 8.32 41.64
N THR A 292 -3.32 7.26 40.93
CA THR A 292 -3.56 5.93 41.51
C THR A 292 -2.55 4.88 41.07
N GLY A 293 -1.74 5.16 40.05
CA GLY A 293 -0.75 4.23 39.50
C GLY A 293 -1.34 3.17 38.58
N GLN A 294 -2.66 3.20 38.34
CA GLN A 294 -3.36 2.25 37.48
C GLN A 294 -2.95 2.43 36.02
N ASN A 295 -2.90 1.31 35.29
CA ASN A 295 -2.59 1.29 33.86
C ASN A 295 -3.66 0.49 33.12
N SER A 296 -3.97 0.85 31.87
CA SER A 296 -4.93 0.10 31.05
C SER A 296 -4.70 0.32 29.56
N VAL A 297 -5.08 -0.66 28.75
CA VAL A 297 -5.14 -0.52 27.29
C VAL A 297 -6.61 -0.47 26.86
N TRP A 298 -6.94 0.54 26.08
CA TRP A 298 -8.17 0.57 25.30
C TRP A 298 -7.93 -0.16 24.00
N GLN A 299 -8.47 -1.38 23.91
CA GLN A 299 -8.49 -2.12 22.67
C GLN A 299 -9.53 -1.49 21.75
N MET A 300 -9.11 -1.11 20.56
CA MET A 300 -9.94 -0.37 19.61
C MET A 300 -10.45 -1.29 18.50
N ASN A 301 -11.54 -0.90 17.86
CA ASN A 301 -12.02 -1.45 16.61
C ASN A 301 -12.36 -0.31 15.65
N GLY A 302 -11.40 0.06 14.80
CA GLY A 302 -11.40 1.34 14.12
C GLY A 302 -11.32 2.50 15.13
N THR A 303 -12.19 3.49 14.96
CA THR A 303 -12.38 4.61 15.89
C THR A 303 -13.29 4.30 17.08
N ASN A 304 -13.70 3.03 17.29
CA ASN A 304 -14.58 2.63 18.39
C ASN A 304 -13.82 1.90 19.49
N LEU A 305 -14.12 2.20 20.75
CA LEU A 305 -13.62 1.41 21.88
C LEU A 305 -14.30 0.03 21.90
N ARG A 306 -13.51 -1.04 21.83
CA ARG A 306 -13.99 -2.42 21.94
C ARG A 306 -13.97 -2.90 23.39
N GLU A 307 -12.83 -2.76 24.05
CA GLU A 307 -12.62 -3.24 25.42
C GLU A 307 -11.59 -2.39 26.16
N ASN A 308 -11.77 -2.23 27.48
CA ASN A 308 -10.77 -1.63 28.35
C ASN A 308 -10.11 -2.70 29.22
N VAL A 309 -8.86 -3.06 28.88
CA VAL A 309 -8.07 -4.07 29.57
C VAL A 309 -7.21 -3.42 30.64
N VAL A 310 -7.43 -3.78 31.91
CA VAL A 310 -6.62 -3.26 33.03
C VAL A 310 -5.30 -4.02 33.11
N LEU A 311 -4.20 -3.27 33.16
CA LEU A 311 -2.84 -3.81 33.34
C LEU A 311 -2.43 -3.75 34.81
N THR A 312 -1.25 -4.30 35.13
CA THR A 312 -0.65 -4.21 36.47
C THR A 312 -0.59 -2.76 36.96
N THR A 313 -0.97 -2.52 38.21
CA THR A 313 -0.91 -1.19 38.85
C THR A 313 0.47 -0.97 39.47
N ILE A 314 1.09 0.18 39.20
CA ILE A 314 2.35 0.61 39.84
C ILE A 314 2.06 1.81 40.73
N GLY A 315 1.94 1.54 42.04
CA GLY A 315 1.63 2.54 43.06
C GLY A 315 2.78 3.50 43.40
N GLU A 316 3.98 3.26 42.85
CA GLU A 316 5.09 4.20 42.92
C GLU A 316 4.95 5.23 41.80
N MET A 317 4.51 6.45 42.14
CA MET A 317 4.18 7.49 41.14
C MET A 317 5.41 8.05 40.41
N ASP A 318 6.60 7.83 40.97
CA ASP A 318 7.87 8.23 40.34
C ASP A 318 8.15 7.40 39.08
N TRP A 319 7.59 6.20 38.96
CA TRP A 319 7.62 5.41 37.73
C TRP A 319 6.63 5.96 36.71
N GLN A 320 7.16 6.31 35.56
CA GLN A 320 6.42 6.85 34.42
C GLN A 320 6.58 5.91 33.24
N ILE A 321 5.56 5.83 32.39
CA ILE A 321 5.69 5.16 31.09
C ILE A 321 6.54 6.10 30.23
N ALA A 322 7.67 5.60 29.73
CA ALA A 322 8.61 6.37 28.95
C ALA A 322 8.40 6.19 27.43
N GLY A 323 7.60 5.19 27.05
CA GLY A 323 7.24 4.89 25.68
C GLY A 323 6.88 3.42 25.51
N VAL A 324 6.70 3.03 24.26
CA VAL A 324 6.55 1.64 23.84
C VAL A 324 7.70 1.27 22.92
N ILE A 325 8.11 0.00 22.97
CA ILE A 325 9.21 -0.53 22.17
C ILE A 325 8.69 -1.77 21.44
N LYS A 326 8.80 -1.78 20.11
CA LYS A 326 8.55 -3.00 19.35
C LYS A 326 9.64 -4.01 19.70
N ARG A 327 9.23 -5.18 20.18
CA ARG A 327 10.15 -6.30 20.32
C ARG A 327 10.24 -6.99 18.97
N ASN A 328 11.45 -7.12 18.42
CA ASN A 328 11.70 -8.21 17.49
C ASN A 328 11.72 -9.47 18.36
N THR A 329 10.60 -10.17 18.49
CA THR A 329 10.70 -11.54 19.00
C THR A 329 11.61 -12.26 18.03
N ILE A 330 12.78 -12.71 18.50
CA ILE A 330 13.48 -13.80 17.81
C ILE A 330 12.43 -14.90 17.76
N GLU A 331 11.79 -15.02 16.61
CA GLU A 331 10.77 -16.02 16.38
C GLU A 331 11.49 -17.34 16.61
N ASN A 332 10.97 -18.20 17.48
CA ASN A 332 11.65 -19.48 17.74
C ASN A 332 11.52 -20.44 16.54
N ASN A 333 11.23 -19.97 15.33
CA ASN A 333 10.87 -20.75 14.15
C ASN A 333 12.09 -21.22 13.33
N ASN A 334 13.31 -21.14 13.85
CA ASN A 334 14.56 -21.50 13.15
C ASN A 334 14.74 -22.99 12.88
N THR A 335 13.73 -23.82 13.15
CA THR A 335 13.77 -25.25 12.88
C THR A 335 12.44 -25.73 12.30
N LEU A 336 12.48 -26.84 11.56
CA LEU A 336 11.28 -27.55 11.09
C LEU A 336 10.27 -27.87 12.23
N SER A 337 10.75 -28.17 13.44
CA SER A 337 9.89 -28.50 14.59
C SER A 337 9.19 -27.29 15.20
N THR A 338 9.78 -26.12 15.06
CA THR A 338 9.29 -24.87 15.66
C THR A 338 8.70 -23.91 14.63
N ALA A 339 8.63 -24.33 13.37
CA ALA A 339 8.13 -23.57 12.25
C ALA A 339 6.78 -22.90 12.53
N SER A 340 6.67 -21.61 12.21
CA SER A 340 5.45 -20.81 12.33
C SER A 340 4.36 -21.41 11.44
N ASN A 341 3.22 -21.76 12.03
CA ASN A 341 2.17 -22.47 11.31
C ASN A 341 1.21 -21.51 10.61
N LEU A 342 1.30 -21.43 9.29
CA LEU A 342 0.41 -20.63 8.44
C LEU A 342 -0.93 -21.32 8.17
N GLY A 343 -1.07 -22.61 8.51
CA GLY A 343 -2.26 -23.39 8.21
C GLY A 343 -2.46 -23.56 6.70
N VAL A 344 -3.71 -23.45 6.25
CA VAL A 344 -4.05 -23.53 4.82
C VAL A 344 -3.84 -22.16 4.19
N ILE A 345 -2.96 -22.08 3.18
CA ILE A 345 -2.81 -20.87 2.38
C ILE A 345 -4.05 -20.73 1.50
N ASN A 346 -4.91 -19.78 1.86
CA ASN A 346 -6.02 -19.31 1.04
C ASN A 346 -5.65 -17.91 0.60
N GLY A 347 -5.33 -17.67 -0.68
CA GLY A 347 -4.93 -16.32 -1.10
C GLY A 347 -3.45 -16.15 -1.33
N LEU A 348 -3.09 -14.89 -1.49
CA LEU A 348 -1.75 -14.41 -1.22
C LEU A 348 -1.59 -14.22 0.30
N THR A 349 -0.66 -14.95 0.90
CA THR A 349 -0.20 -14.75 2.27
C THR A 349 1.11 -13.97 2.22
N THR A 350 1.12 -12.76 2.78
CA THR A 350 2.31 -11.90 2.86
C THR A 350 2.81 -11.89 4.30
N ILE A 351 4.11 -12.14 4.47
CA ILE A 351 4.80 -12.16 5.75
C ILE A 351 6.00 -11.23 5.64
N THR A 352 6.14 -10.28 6.56
CA THR A 352 7.35 -9.47 6.69
C THR A 352 8.10 -9.92 7.93
N ASN A 353 9.37 -10.30 7.79
CA ASN A 353 10.21 -10.68 8.93
C ASN A 353 11.68 -10.32 8.69
N TYR A 354 12.59 -10.83 9.51
CA TYR A 354 14.03 -10.56 9.47
C TYR A 354 14.84 -11.82 9.68
N VAL A 355 15.91 -12.00 8.89
CA VAL A 355 16.97 -12.95 9.20
C VAL A 355 18.29 -12.21 9.45
N GLY A 356 19.08 -12.69 10.41
CA GLY A 356 20.39 -12.14 10.75
C GLY A 356 21.15 -12.95 11.80
N ASN A 357 22.11 -12.31 12.46
CA ASN A 357 23.02 -12.99 13.40
C ASN A 357 22.32 -13.72 14.55
N ASN A 358 21.22 -13.15 15.06
CA ASN A 358 20.47 -13.71 16.19
C ASN A 358 19.22 -14.50 15.76
N ASP A 359 18.90 -14.48 14.46
CA ASP A 359 17.76 -15.16 13.85
C ASP A 359 18.16 -15.66 12.45
N VAL A 360 18.84 -16.80 12.39
CA VAL A 360 19.52 -17.20 11.15
C VAL A 360 18.61 -17.82 10.10
N ASP A 361 17.39 -18.15 10.51
CA ASP A 361 16.51 -19.09 9.84
C ASP A 361 15.06 -18.85 10.24
N ASP A 362 14.18 -18.74 9.26
CA ASP A 362 12.73 -18.66 9.47
C ASP A 362 12.05 -19.85 8.80
N TYR A 363 11.47 -20.76 9.56
CA TYR A 363 10.64 -21.83 9.01
C TYR A 363 9.15 -21.50 9.12
N PHE A 364 8.43 -21.64 8.01
CA PHE A 364 6.98 -21.56 7.94
C PHE A 364 6.39 -22.89 7.50
N ARG A 365 5.42 -23.41 8.24
CA ARG A 365 4.66 -24.60 7.86
C ARG A 365 3.34 -24.20 7.23
N PHE A 366 2.94 -24.86 6.15
CA PHE A 366 1.63 -24.69 5.53
C PHE A 366 1.04 -26.02 5.04
N THR A 367 -0.27 -26.00 4.75
CA THR A 367 -1.05 -27.13 4.26
C THR A 367 -1.63 -26.84 2.89
N VAL A 368 -1.47 -27.80 1.98
CA VAL A 368 -2.08 -27.83 0.65
C VAL A 368 -3.25 -28.84 0.71
N ASN A 369 -4.49 -28.37 0.56
CA ASN A 369 -5.68 -29.23 0.71
C ASN A 369 -6.00 -30.10 -0.52
N SER A 370 -5.59 -29.63 -1.69
CA SER A 370 -5.77 -30.33 -2.97
C SER A 370 -4.60 -30.00 -3.87
N PRO A 371 -4.25 -30.85 -4.86
CA PRO A 371 -3.15 -30.58 -5.77
C PRO A 371 -3.22 -29.16 -6.32
N SER A 372 -2.21 -28.36 -6.01
CA SER A 372 -2.17 -26.93 -6.26
C SER A 372 -0.77 -26.48 -6.63
N ARG A 373 -0.72 -25.46 -7.46
CA ARG A 373 0.47 -24.73 -7.82
C ARG A 373 0.85 -23.76 -6.72
N PHE A 374 1.98 -24.03 -6.11
CA PHE A 374 2.60 -23.19 -5.11
C PHE A 374 3.50 -22.14 -5.75
N SER A 375 3.30 -20.89 -5.32
CA SER A 375 4.11 -19.75 -5.66
C SER A 375 4.69 -19.15 -4.39
N LEU A 376 5.97 -18.80 -4.44
CA LEU A 376 6.68 -18.08 -3.40
C LEU A 376 7.53 -16.98 -4.04
N ASP A 377 7.45 -15.77 -3.51
CA ASP A 377 8.35 -14.66 -3.84
C ASP A 377 8.93 -14.06 -2.56
N LEU A 378 10.24 -13.84 -2.54
CA LEU A 378 10.95 -13.13 -1.46
C LEU A 378 11.53 -11.84 -2.04
N PHE A 379 11.26 -10.70 -1.40
CA PHE A 379 11.72 -9.39 -1.86
C PHE A 379 11.87 -8.39 -0.72
N GLY A 380 12.31 -7.16 -1.02
CA GLY A 380 12.58 -6.13 -0.01
C GLY A 380 13.86 -6.41 0.78
N LEU A 381 14.84 -7.01 0.11
CA LEU A 381 16.09 -7.46 0.72
C LEU A 381 17.13 -6.35 0.74
N ASN A 382 17.80 -6.21 1.88
CA ASN A 382 18.91 -5.28 2.10
C ASN A 382 20.27 -6.01 2.10
N ALA A 383 20.24 -7.35 2.17
CA ALA A 383 21.39 -8.23 2.03
C ALA A 383 20.95 -9.59 1.44
N ASP A 384 21.92 -10.49 1.28
CA ASP A 384 21.77 -11.78 0.62
C ASP A 384 20.98 -12.80 1.47
N VAL A 385 19.75 -13.08 1.05
CA VAL A 385 18.81 -13.98 1.73
C VAL A 385 18.19 -14.94 0.73
N ASP A 386 18.25 -16.22 1.06
CA ASP A 386 17.82 -17.33 0.23
C ASP A 386 16.50 -17.93 0.73
N VAL A 387 15.87 -18.75 -0.11
CA VAL A 387 14.65 -19.50 0.23
C VAL A 387 14.72 -20.97 -0.19
N ALA A 388 14.11 -21.84 0.62
CA ALA A 388 13.99 -23.26 0.31
C ALA A 388 12.62 -23.82 0.68
N LEU A 389 12.13 -24.75 -0.14
CA LEU A 389 10.87 -25.47 0.06
C LEU A 389 11.17 -26.93 0.43
N PHE A 390 10.47 -27.45 1.43
CA PHE A 390 10.63 -28.80 1.98
C PHE A 390 9.29 -29.54 2.03
N ASP A 391 9.34 -30.87 1.91
CA ASP A 391 8.18 -31.74 2.15
C ASP A 391 7.96 -32.01 3.65
N ALA A 392 6.86 -32.69 3.98
CA ALA A 392 6.49 -33.02 5.36
C ALA A 392 7.54 -33.83 6.15
N SER A 393 8.48 -34.50 5.46
CA SER A 393 9.57 -35.26 6.09
C SER A 393 10.82 -34.41 6.38
N GLY A 394 10.80 -33.13 6.01
CA GLY A 394 11.95 -32.24 6.11
C GLY A 394 12.96 -32.40 4.96
N ARG A 395 12.59 -33.10 3.88
CA ARG A 395 13.44 -33.22 2.70
C ARG A 395 13.24 -32.01 1.78
N ARG A 396 14.34 -31.36 1.39
CA ARG A 396 14.32 -30.21 0.47
C ARG A 396 13.79 -30.64 -0.90
N ILE A 397 12.73 -29.98 -1.35
CA ILE A 397 12.15 -30.11 -2.69
C ILE A 397 12.94 -29.25 -3.67
N THR A 398 13.18 -27.98 -3.31
CA THR A 398 13.91 -27.01 -4.14
C THR A 398 14.36 -25.80 -3.31
N SER A 399 15.27 -24.98 -3.85
CA SER A 399 15.64 -23.66 -3.32
C SER A 399 15.79 -22.62 -4.43
N SER A 400 15.89 -21.35 -4.05
CA SER A 400 16.33 -20.22 -4.86
C SER A 400 17.37 -19.45 -4.03
N GLU A 401 18.54 -19.21 -4.62
CA GLU A 401 19.76 -18.74 -3.95
C GLU A 401 20.48 -17.67 -4.80
N ARG A 402 19.75 -16.61 -5.20
CA ARG A 402 20.24 -15.51 -6.03
C ARG A 402 20.91 -14.45 -5.16
N GLY A 403 22.22 -14.31 -5.32
CA GLY A 403 23.00 -13.43 -4.46
C GLY A 403 22.67 -11.92 -4.48
N ALA A 404 23.34 -11.21 -3.57
CA ALA A 404 23.18 -9.78 -3.30
C ALA A 404 21.78 -9.41 -2.77
N THR A 405 21.07 -8.46 -3.36
CA THR A 405 19.71 -8.06 -2.93
C THR A 405 18.65 -8.53 -3.93
N SER A 406 18.94 -9.60 -4.66
CA SER A 406 18.07 -10.10 -5.71
C SER A 406 16.84 -10.78 -5.12
N ASN A 407 15.66 -10.52 -5.67
CA ASN A 407 14.45 -11.22 -5.24
C ASN A 407 14.55 -12.73 -5.53
N GLU A 408 14.05 -13.54 -4.60
CA GLU A 408 13.94 -14.98 -4.76
C GLU A 408 12.55 -15.41 -5.23
N SER A 409 12.48 -16.53 -5.93
CA SER A 409 11.19 -17.09 -6.34
C SER A 409 11.20 -18.61 -6.44
N ILE A 410 10.13 -19.24 -5.98
CA ILE A 410 9.88 -20.68 -6.17
C ILE A 410 8.49 -20.85 -6.80
N ARG A 411 8.38 -21.74 -7.79
CA ARG A 411 7.13 -22.16 -8.44
C ARG A 411 7.08 -23.68 -8.53
N ARG A 412 6.12 -24.37 -7.90
CA ARG A 412 6.04 -25.85 -7.89
C ARG A 412 4.60 -26.35 -7.88
N GLU A 413 4.34 -27.46 -8.58
CA GLU A 413 3.11 -28.23 -8.35
C GLU A 413 3.28 -29.06 -7.08
N LEU A 414 2.39 -28.87 -6.12
CA LEU A 414 2.38 -29.60 -4.86
C LEU A 414 1.12 -30.47 -4.78
N ALA A 415 1.30 -31.72 -4.36
CA ALA A 415 0.19 -32.59 -4.01
C ALA A 415 -0.48 -32.10 -2.72
N ALA A 416 -1.64 -32.67 -2.39
CA ALA A 416 -2.24 -32.43 -1.08
C ALA A 416 -1.29 -32.94 0.03
N GLY A 417 -0.99 -32.10 1.02
CA GLY A 417 -0.02 -32.43 2.06
C GLY A 417 0.45 -31.21 2.87
N ASN A 418 1.36 -31.47 3.81
CA ASN A 418 2.03 -30.44 4.59
C ASN A 418 3.42 -30.14 3.99
N TYR A 419 3.80 -28.89 4.00
CA TYR A 419 5.05 -28.39 3.44
C TYR A 419 5.65 -27.32 4.35
N TYR A 420 6.93 -27.05 4.14
CA TYR A 420 7.65 -26.03 4.88
C TYR A 420 8.42 -25.13 3.93
N VAL A 421 8.37 -23.83 4.17
CA VAL A 421 9.28 -22.84 3.60
C VAL A 421 10.34 -22.52 4.64
N ARG A 422 11.59 -22.37 4.21
CA ARG A 422 12.69 -21.80 4.98
C ARG A 422 13.14 -20.53 4.29
N VAL A 423 13.20 -19.41 5.00
CA VAL A 423 13.94 -18.21 4.61
C VAL A 423 15.22 -18.20 5.43
N TYR A 424 16.38 -17.98 4.80
CA TYR A 424 17.66 -18.10 5.50
C TYR A 424 18.72 -17.19 4.91
N ARG A 425 19.59 -16.66 5.77
CA ARG A 425 20.64 -15.73 5.34
C ARG A 425 21.79 -16.44 4.61
N TYR A 426 22.38 -15.78 3.62
CA TYR A 426 23.64 -16.22 3.04
C TYR A 426 24.82 -15.68 3.87
N GLY A 427 25.64 -16.59 4.42
CA GLY A 427 26.81 -16.23 5.22
C GLY A 427 26.45 -15.47 6.50
N SER A 428 26.92 -14.23 6.62
CA SER A 428 26.64 -13.32 7.75
C SER A 428 25.66 -12.20 7.40
N ALA A 429 24.89 -12.37 6.33
CA ALA A 429 23.89 -11.38 5.91
C ALA A 429 22.86 -11.13 7.01
N ASN A 430 22.37 -9.89 7.06
CA ASN A 430 21.33 -9.40 7.95
C ASN A 430 20.36 -8.62 7.08
N SER A 431 19.11 -9.04 7.02
CA SER A 431 18.12 -8.40 6.16
C SER A 431 16.71 -8.63 6.67
N SER A 432 15.92 -7.56 6.65
CA SER A 432 14.47 -7.66 6.57
C SER A 432 14.08 -8.32 5.24
N TYR A 433 12.91 -8.94 5.20
CA TYR A 433 12.35 -9.48 3.98
C TYR A 433 10.82 -9.42 3.98
N THR A 434 10.24 -9.46 2.78
CA THR A 434 8.83 -9.73 2.55
C THR A 434 8.70 -11.05 1.78
N LEU A 435 7.96 -12.01 2.35
CA LEU A 435 7.67 -13.31 1.80
C LEU A 435 6.19 -13.38 1.38
N ASN A 436 5.95 -13.56 0.09
CA ASN A 436 4.64 -13.80 -0.48
C ASN A 436 4.49 -15.28 -0.82
N LEU A 437 3.44 -15.91 -0.32
CA LEU A 437 3.08 -17.30 -0.61
C LEU A 437 1.68 -17.38 -1.21
N SER A 438 1.49 -18.22 -2.23
CA SER A 438 0.15 -18.47 -2.76
C SER A 438 -0.02 -19.89 -3.30
N LEU A 439 -1.28 -20.35 -3.31
CA LEU A 439 -1.68 -21.63 -3.88
C LEU A 439 -2.76 -21.38 -4.93
N LEU A 440 -2.46 -21.71 -6.19
CA LEU A 440 -3.40 -21.65 -7.29
C LEU A 440 -3.69 -23.06 -7.80
N SER A 441 -4.95 -23.41 -8.03
CA SER A 441 -5.29 -24.74 -8.56
C SER A 441 -6.11 -24.63 -9.84
N GLY A 442 -6.13 -25.70 -10.64
CA GLY A 442 -7.06 -25.82 -11.76
C GLY A 442 -6.68 -25.09 -13.05
N PHE A 443 -5.39 -24.75 -13.25
CA PHE A 443 -4.92 -24.26 -14.54
C PHE A 443 -5.14 -25.32 -15.63
N ASN A 444 -5.74 -24.92 -16.75
CA ASN A 444 -5.98 -25.75 -17.91
C ASN A 444 -5.25 -25.16 -19.13
N SER A 445 -4.63 -26.00 -19.95
CA SER A 445 -3.88 -25.52 -21.11
C SER A 445 -4.72 -24.86 -22.20
N THR A 446 -6.05 -25.02 -22.16
CA THR A 446 -7.00 -24.43 -23.08
C THR A 446 -7.45 -23.05 -22.62
N TYR A 447 -7.88 -22.91 -21.36
CA TYR A 447 -8.57 -21.71 -20.85
C TYR A 447 -7.91 -21.08 -19.61
N GLY A 448 -6.74 -21.57 -19.20
CA GLY A 448 -6.01 -21.08 -18.05
C GLY A 448 -6.79 -21.35 -16.76
N TYR A 449 -6.97 -20.33 -15.93
CA TYR A 449 -7.64 -20.46 -14.63
C TYR A 449 -9.18 -20.53 -14.73
N GLY A 450 -9.77 -20.12 -15.85
CA GLY A 450 -11.22 -20.20 -16.07
C GLY A 450 -11.84 -18.88 -16.51
N LEU A 451 -13.17 -18.84 -16.50
CA LEU A 451 -13.98 -17.65 -16.76
C LEU A 451 -13.86 -16.66 -15.60
N VAL A 452 -13.48 -15.42 -15.90
CA VAL A 452 -13.42 -14.35 -14.88
C VAL A 452 -14.76 -14.16 -14.18
N ASN A 453 -14.75 -13.94 -12.86
CA ASN A 453 -15.94 -13.72 -12.04
C ASN A 453 -15.76 -12.46 -11.17
N ALA A 454 -16.45 -11.39 -11.54
CA ALA A 454 -16.31 -10.06 -10.95
C ALA A 454 -16.77 -10.01 -9.48
N ASP A 455 -17.87 -10.67 -9.11
CA ASP A 455 -18.39 -10.61 -7.74
C ASP A 455 -17.54 -11.42 -6.76
N ASP A 456 -17.07 -12.61 -7.17
CA ASP A 456 -16.14 -13.37 -6.33
C ASP A 456 -14.79 -12.63 -6.21
N ALA A 457 -14.32 -12.00 -7.30
CA ALA A 457 -13.11 -11.19 -7.26
C ALA A 457 -13.22 -9.98 -6.31
N VAL A 458 -14.33 -9.24 -6.35
CA VAL A 458 -14.64 -8.17 -5.38
C VAL A 458 -14.75 -8.71 -3.95
N SER A 459 -15.41 -9.85 -3.75
CA SER A 459 -15.50 -10.48 -2.43
C SER A 459 -14.10 -10.80 -1.88
N ARG A 460 -13.22 -11.33 -2.73
CA ARG A 460 -11.85 -11.65 -2.35
C ARG A 460 -11.01 -10.41 -2.07
N ALA A 461 -11.19 -9.33 -2.83
CA ALA A 461 -10.54 -8.03 -2.61
C ALA A 461 -10.86 -7.45 -1.23
N LEU A 462 -12.04 -7.76 -0.70
CA LEU A 462 -12.54 -7.35 0.62
C LEU A 462 -12.19 -8.37 1.74
N GLY A 463 -11.39 -9.41 1.44
CA GLY A 463 -11.05 -10.46 2.40
C GLY A 463 -12.19 -11.42 2.75
N GLN A 464 -13.26 -11.44 1.95
CA GLN A 464 -14.44 -12.26 2.19
C GLN A 464 -14.27 -13.68 1.60
N ASN A 465 -15.05 -14.62 2.10
CA ASN A 465 -15.15 -15.96 1.52
C ASN A 465 -15.82 -15.91 0.15
N LEU A 466 -15.43 -16.83 -0.74
CA LEU A 466 -16.04 -16.95 -2.07
C LEU A 466 -17.50 -17.39 -1.93
N ASN A 467 -18.37 -16.88 -2.81
CA ASN A 467 -19.82 -17.13 -2.75
C ASN A 467 -20.20 -18.56 -3.19
N GLY A 468 -19.21 -19.40 -3.52
CA GLY A 468 -19.39 -20.84 -3.76
C GLY A 468 -20.03 -21.20 -5.10
N ASN A 469 -20.32 -20.23 -5.96
CA ASN A 469 -20.90 -20.46 -7.30
C ASN A 469 -19.81 -20.79 -8.32
N ASN A 470 -19.23 -21.98 -8.20
CA ASN A 470 -18.16 -22.44 -9.10
C ASN A 470 -18.67 -23.18 -10.35
N THR A 471 -19.97 -23.08 -10.67
CA THR A 471 -20.59 -23.74 -11.83
C THR A 471 -21.20 -22.72 -12.78
N ILE A 472 -20.82 -22.83 -14.06
CA ILE A 472 -21.32 -21.96 -15.12
C ILE A 472 -22.78 -22.31 -15.44
N ASN A 473 -23.67 -21.33 -15.30
CA ASN A 473 -25.07 -21.43 -15.69
C ASN A 473 -25.42 -20.38 -16.76
N THR A 474 -25.41 -20.81 -18.02
CA THR A 474 -25.62 -19.93 -19.18
C THR A 474 -27.07 -19.53 -19.42
N SER A 475 -28.04 -20.20 -18.77
CA SER A 475 -29.48 -20.02 -19.04
C SER A 475 -30.02 -18.61 -18.74
N ASN A 476 -29.27 -17.80 -17.98
CA ASN A 476 -29.67 -16.47 -17.57
C ASN A 476 -28.84 -15.34 -18.18
N TRP A 477 -27.82 -15.62 -18.99
CA TRP A 477 -26.86 -14.59 -19.40
C TRP A 477 -27.45 -13.45 -20.23
N SER A 478 -28.55 -13.61 -20.95
CA SER A 478 -29.15 -12.48 -21.68
C SER A 478 -30.29 -11.79 -20.93
N ARG A 479 -30.63 -12.26 -19.71
CA ARG A 479 -31.85 -11.86 -19.01
C ARG A 479 -31.63 -10.81 -17.94
N ARG A 480 -30.48 -10.78 -17.25
CA ARG A 480 -30.28 -9.88 -16.09
C ARG A 480 -29.88 -8.48 -16.52
N THR A 481 -29.22 -8.33 -17.66
CA THR A 481 -28.73 -7.05 -18.20
C THR A 481 -29.33 -6.67 -19.55
N GLY A 482 -30.55 -7.13 -19.86
CA GLY A 482 -31.29 -6.67 -21.03
C GLY A 482 -30.60 -6.95 -22.38
N GLY A 483 -29.83 -8.03 -22.47
CA GLY A 483 -29.11 -8.44 -23.68
C GLY A 483 -27.60 -8.23 -23.65
N ASN A 484 -27.01 -7.65 -22.60
CA ASN A 484 -25.55 -7.58 -22.44
C ASN A 484 -24.98 -8.84 -21.76
N TRP A 485 -24.98 -9.94 -22.51
CA TRP A 485 -24.71 -11.25 -21.91
C TRP A 485 -23.33 -11.42 -21.28
N GLY A 486 -22.36 -10.63 -21.73
CA GLY A 486 -21.00 -10.69 -21.21
C GLY A 486 -20.95 -10.29 -19.73
N ASN A 487 -21.68 -9.25 -19.34
CA ASN A 487 -21.73 -8.78 -17.95
C ASN A 487 -22.38 -9.81 -17.02
N ASP A 488 -23.42 -10.50 -17.50
CA ASP A 488 -24.07 -11.56 -16.74
C ASP A 488 -23.15 -12.78 -16.58
N ALA A 489 -22.37 -13.10 -17.63
CA ALA A 489 -21.46 -14.25 -17.61
C ALA A 489 -20.35 -14.11 -16.58
N ILE A 490 -19.87 -12.88 -16.35
CA ILE A 490 -18.83 -12.59 -15.37
C ILE A 490 -19.39 -12.18 -14.01
N ASN A 491 -20.71 -12.28 -13.78
CA ASN A 491 -21.38 -11.87 -12.54
C ASN A 491 -21.19 -10.39 -12.14
N ALA A 492 -20.96 -9.48 -13.10
CA ALA A 492 -20.82 -8.05 -12.80
C ALA A 492 -22.05 -7.44 -12.08
N PRO A 493 -23.31 -7.80 -12.41
CA PRO A 493 -24.49 -7.27 -11.70
C PRO A 493 -24.51 -7.49 -10.19
N ASN A 494 -23.90 -8.58 -9.70
CA ASN A 494 -23.82 -8.82 -8.27
C ASN A 494 -22.86 -7.85 -7.59
N ALA A 495 -21.70 -7.56 -8.21
CA ALA A 495 -20.78 -6.54 -7.73
C ALA A 495 -21.44 -5.14 -7.72
N TRP A 496 -22.18 -4.80 -8.78
CA TRP A 496 -22.92 -3.53 -8.87
C TRP A 496 -23.99 -3.40 -7.79
N SER A 497 -24.71 -4.49 -7.47
CA SER A 497 -25.74 -4.48 -6.41
C SER A 497 -25.18 -4.14 -5.03
N ARG A 498 -23.86 -4.27 -4.87
CA ARG A 498 -23.10 -3.94 -3.66
C ARG A 498 -22.42 -2.58 -3.73
N GLY A 499 -22.63 -1.82 -4.81
CA GLY A 499 -22.09 -0.47 -5.01
C GLY A 499 -20.73 -0.39 -5.70
N TYR A 500 -20.13 -1.51 -6.09
CA TYR A 500 -18.86 -1.51 -6.83
C TYR A 500 -19.14 -1.37 -8.31
N THR A 501 -18.68 -0.27 -8.89
CA THR A 501 -19.05 0.20 -10.23
C THR A 501 -17.84 0.64 -11.05
N GLY A 502 -16.65 0.60 -10.43
CA GLY A 502 -15.40 1.08 -11.00
C GLY A 502 -15.21 2.58 -10.79
N LYS A 503 -15.92 3.15 -9.82
CA LYS A 503 -15.93 4.58 -9.56
C LYS A 503 -14.53 5.07 -9.22
N ASP A 504 -14.17 6.24 -9.75
CA ASP A 504 -12.87 6.90 -9.54
C ASP A 504 -11.65 6.09 -10.04
N ILE A 505 -11.86 5.00 -10.78
CA ILE A 505 -10.80 4.23 -11.42
C ILE A 505 -10.58 4.72 -12.85
N THR A 506 -9.37 5.19 -13.14
CA THR A 506 -8.95 5.53 -14.50
C THR A 506 -8.44 4.28 -15.22
N VAL A 507 -8.98 4.03 -16.41
CA VAL A 507 -8.63 2.93 -17.30
C VAL A 507 -8.12 3.48 -18.62
N ALA A 508 -6.90 3.13 -19.00
CA ALA A 508 -6.34 3.50 -20.30
C ALA A 508 -6.74 2.47 -21.37
N VAL A 509 -7.23 2.97 -22.50
CA VAL A 509 -7.52 2.16 -23.69
C VAL A 509 -6.50 2.50 -24.76
N ILE A 510 -5.53 1.61 -24.96
CA ILE A 510 -4.51 1.74 -25.99
C ILE A 510 -4.99 1.02 -27.26
N ASP A 511 -5.48 1.78 -28.26
CA ASP A 511 -6.13 1.21 -29.45
C ASP A 511 -6.15 2.18 -30.67
N ASP A 512 -7.08 1.99 -31.61
CA ASP A 512 -7.27 2.79 -32.83
C ASP A 512 -7.95 4.15 -32.62
N GLY A 513 -8.34 4.43 -31.37
CA GLY A 513 -8.97 5.68 -30.92
C GLY A 513 -10.27 5.42 -30.16
N VAL A 514 -10.69 6.39 -29.36
CA VAL A 514 -11.95 6.35 -28.61
C VAL A 514 -12.82 7.51 -29.05
N PHE A 515 -14.04 7.24 -29.52
CA PHE A 515 -14.99 8.28 -29.91
C PHE A 515 -15.58 8.95 -28.67
N ILE A 516 -14.85 9.94 -28.14
CA ILE A 516 -15.10 10.56 -26.83
C ILE A 516 -16.44 11.30 -26.74
N SER A 517 -17.05 11.65 -27.88
CA SER A 517 -18.36 12.29 -27.94
C SER A 517 -19.53 11.30 -28.03
N HIS A 518 -19.29 9.98 -27.95
CA HIS A 518 -20.39 9.01 -27.92
C HIS A 518 -21.28 9.27 -26.69
N PRO A 519 -22.62 9.39 -26.83
CA PRO A 519 -23.49 9.74 -25.68
C PRO A 519 -23.34 8.79 -24.50
N ASP A 520 -23.15 7.50 -24.80
CA ASP A 520 -22.98 6.44 -23.81
C ASP A 520 -21.57 6.36 -23.17
N LEU A 521 -20.61 7.15 -23.65
CA LEU A 521 -19.24 7.19 -23.11
C LEU A 521 -18.82 8.57 -22.59
N SER A 522 -19.39 9.64 -23.15
CA SER A 522 -18.90 11.02 -22.95
C SER A 522 -18.76 11.45 -21.49
N ARG A 523 -19.65 10.98 -20.60
CA ARG A 523 -19.57 11.25 -19.15
C ARG A 523 -18.46 10.51 -18.42
N ASN A 524 -17.97 9.45 -19.03
CA ASN A 524 -16.94 8.55 -18.48
C ASN A 524 -15.61 8.73 -19.20
N ILE A 525 -15.42 9.75 -20.04
CA ILE A 525 -14.11 10.03 -20.62
C ILE A 525 -13.25 10.73 -19.58
N TRP A 526 -12.05 10.19 -19.35
CA TRP A 526 -11.06 10.78 -18.47
C TRP A 526 -10.68 12.18 -18.94
N ARG A 527 -10.47 13.07 -17.99
CA ARG A 527 -10.00 14.43 -18.26
C ARG A 527 -8.74 14.68 -17.46
N ASN A 528 -7.64 15.05 -18.13
CA ASN A 528 -6.40 15.40 -17.47
C ASN A 528 -6.65 16.61 -16.53
N PRO A 529 -6.51 16.45 -15.19
CA PRO A 529 -6.75 17.52 -14.24
C PRO A 529 -5.65 18.60 -14.27
N GLY A 530 -4.47 18.29 -14.80
CA GLY A 530 -3.34 19.20 -14.95
C GLY A 530 -3.46 20.12 -16.17
N GLU A 531 -4.39 19.83 -17.10
CA GLU A 531 -4.43 20.48 -18.41
C GLU A 531 -5.52 21.54 -18.57
N ILE A 532 -5.15 22.61 -19.29
CA ILE A 532 -6.02 23.68 -19.72
C ILE A 532 -5.83 23.84 -21.22
N ARG A 533 -6.91 23.71 -22.01
CA ARG A 533 -6.85 23.86 -23.47
C ARG A 533 -6.45 25.29 -23.85
N ASN A 534 -5.17 25.53 -24.04
CA ASN A 534 -4.59 26.85 -24.32
C ASN A 534 -3.40 26.78 -25.31
N GLY A 535 -3.06 25.59 -25.81
CA GLY A 535 -1.93 25.34 -26.71
C GLY A 535 -0.59 25.23 -25.98
N ILE A 536 -0.60 25.05 -24.66
CA ILE A 536 0.58 24.92 -23.79
C ILE A 536 0.42 23.66 -22.97
N ASP A 537 1.50 22.87 -22.90
CA ASP A 537 1.68 21.79 -21.93
C ASP A 537 1.68 22.40 -20.51
N SER A 538 0.53 22.34 -19.85
CA SER A 538 0.22 23.07 -18.63
C SER A 538 0.71 22.31 -17.39
N ASP A 539 0.67 20.98 -17.44
CA ASP A 539 1.19 20.10 -16.39
C ASP A 539 2.67 19.73 -16.57
N ARG A 540 3.28 20.11 -17.70
CA ARG A 540 4.68 19.89 -18.07
C ARG A 540 5.03 18.41 -18.22
N ASN A 541 4.07 17.60 -18.63
CA ASN A 541 4.25 16.17 -18.86
C ASN A 541 4.86 15.85 -20.24
N GLY A 542 5.06 16.86 -21.09
CA GLY A 542 5.61 16.75 -22.45
C GLY A 542 4.55 16.68 -23.56
N TYR A 543 3.26 16.74 -23.23
CA TYR A 543 2.13 16.58 -24.14
C TYR A 543 1.23 17.82 -24.09
N VAL A 544 1.10 18.54 -25.20
CA VAL A 544 0.36 19.81 -25.23
C VAL A 544 -1.14 19.57 -25.37
N ASP A 545 -1.95 20.09 -24.45
CA ASP A 545 -3.41 19.99 -24.46
C ASP A 545 -3.92 18.52 -24.51
N ASP A 546 -3.28 17.58 -23.83
CA ASP A 546 -3.66 16.16 -23.73
C ASP A 546 -4.90 15.93 -22.82
N ILE A 547 -5.96 16.69 -23.09
CA ILE A 547 -7.16 16.82 -22.26
C ILE A 547 -7.86 15.48 -21.98
N ASN A 548 -7.87 14.56 -22.93
CA ASN A 548 -8.59 13.27 -22.82
C ASN A 548 -7.69 12.06 -23.09
N GLY A 549 -6.37 12.26 -23.03
CA GLY A 549 -5.35 11.32 -23.47
C GLY A 549 -4.58 11.86 -24.67
N TRP A 550 -3.87 10.96 -25.36
CA TRP A 550 -2.93 11.34 -26.40
C TRP A 550 -2.95 10.46 -27.65
N ASN A 551 -2.55 11.03 -28.78
CA ASN A 551 -2.39 10.33 -30.04
C ASN A 551 -0.91 10.01 -30.34
N PHE A 552 -0.51 8.80 -29.98
CA PHE A 552 0.81 8.23 -30.25
C PHE A 552 0.98 7.70 -31.68
N SER A 553 -0.04 7.75 -32.55
CA SER A 553 0.09 7.26 -33.94
C SER A 553 1.06 8.10 -34.78
N THR A 554 1.32 9.34 -34.38
CA THR A 554 2.28 10.25 -35.03
C THR A 554 3.69 10.23 -34.41
N GLY A 555 3.95 9.32 -33.44
CA GLY A 555 5.21 9.22 -32.72
C GLY A 555 5.40 10.27 -31.62
N ILE A 556 6.48 10.13 -30.84
CA ILE A 556 6.80 10.95 -29.65
C ILE A 556 6.93 12.45 -29.96
N ASN A 557 7.30 12.81 -31.20
CA ASN A 557 7.41 14.20 -31.64
C ASN A 557 6.14 14.75 -32.29
N GLY A 558 5.07 13.94 -32.37
CA GLY A 558 3.80 14.38 -32.91
C GLY A 558 3.01 15.14 -31.84
N ASN A 559 2.77 16.43 -32.07
CA ASN A 559 1.88 17.22 -31.21
C ASN A 559 0.41 16.99 -31.64
N ASN A 560 -0.25 15.98 -31.06
CA ASN A 560 -1.61 15.63 -31.43
C ASN A 560 -2.42 15.09 -30.23
N SER A 561 -3.29 15.93 -29.69
CA SER A 561 -4.23 15.56 -28.62
C SER A 561 -5.55 14.95 -29.12
N ASP A 562 -5.71 14.71 -30.42
CA ASP A 562 -6.91 14.09 -30.97
C ASP A 562 -6.89 12.57 -30.83
N VAL A 563 -7.55 12.10 -29.77
CA VAL A 563 -7.74 10.69 -29.43
C VAL A 563 -8.88 10.02 -30.20
N ASN A 564 -9.65 10.77 -31.01
CA ASN A 564 -10.77 10.22 -31.75
C ASN A 564 -10.30 9.24 -32.83
N PRO A 565 -11.13 8.23 -33.14
CA PRO A 565 -10.88 7.35 -34.27
C PRO A 565 -10.96 8.13 -35.59
N VAL A 566 -10.29 7.60 -36.60
CA VAL A 566 -10.34 8.12 -37.97
C VAL A 566 -11.15 7.20 -38.88
N ARG A 567 -11.52 7.75 -40.04
CA ARG A 567 -12.10 6.95 -41.11
C ARG A 567 -11.03 6.22 -41.91
N ASP A 568 -11.44 5.07 -42.38
CA ASP A 568 -10.69 4.13 -43.18
C ASP A 568 -10.72 4.58 -44.67
N SER A 569 -10.00 3.88 -45.57
CA SER A 569 -9.95 4.27 -47.00
C SER A 569 -11.29 4.14 -47.74
N GLN A 570 -12.23 3.41 -47.17
CA GLN A 570 -13.59 3.18 -47.64
C GLN A 570 -14.59 4.17 -47.00
N GLY A 571 -14.12 5.02 -46.08
CA GLY A 571 -14.90 6.01 -45.36
C GLY A 571 -15.60 5.46 -44.11
N GLU A 572 -15.36 4.21 -43.70
CA GLU A 572 -15.90 3.62 -42.49
C GLU A 572 -15.12 4.07 -41.25
N TRP A 573 -15.76 4.16 -40.09
CA TRP A 573 -15.06 4.53 -38.86
C TRP A 573 -14.29 3.35 -38.28
N ASN A 574 -13.01 3.57 -37.95
CA ASN A 574 -12.28 2.67 -37.05
C ASN A 574 -12.97 2.69 -35.68
N SER A 575 -13.60 1.59 -35.28
CA SER A 575 -14.47 1.57 -34.10
C SER A 575 -14.00 0.60 -33.02
N HIS A 576 -12.81 0.00 -33.16
CA HIS A 576 -12.35 -1.07 -32.30
C HIS A 576 -12.10 -0.56 -30.86
N GLY A 577 -11.35 0.53 -30.70
CA GLY A 577 -11.11 1.16 -29.40
C GLY A 577 -12.37 1.74 -28.76
N THR A 578 -13.29 2.26 -29.57
CA THR A 578 -14.60 2.72 -29.08
C THR A 578 -15.46 1.55 -28.59
N HIS A 579 -15.40 0.40 -29.25
CA HIS A 579 -16.09 -0.83 -28.84
C HIS A 579 -15.56 -1.36 -27.52
N ILE A 580 -14.23 -1.38 -27.37
CA ILE A 580 -13.54 -1.73 -26.12
C ILE A 580 -13.93 -0.79 -24.98
N ALA A 581 -13.87 0.53 -25.21
CA ALA A 581 -14.23 1.53 -24.22
C ALA A 581 -15.67 1.34 -23.71
N GLY A 582 -16.62 1.04 -24.60
CA GLY A 582 -18.01 0.76 -24.21
C GLY A 582 -18.17 -0.51 -23.38
N THR A 583 -17.42 -1.56 -23.68
CA THR A 583 -17.47 -2.81 -22.89
C THR A 583 -16.93 -2.58 -21.48
N ILE A 584 -15.93 -1.70 -21.32
CA ILE A 584 -15.37 -1.33 -20.03
C ILE A 584 -16.35 -0.40 -19.28
N ALA A 585 -16.70 0.75 -19.85
CA ALA A 585 -17.32 1.85 -19.12
C ALA A 585 -18.44 2.57 -19.89
N ALA A 586 -19.22 1.88 -20.74
CA ALA A 586 -20.48 2.45 -21.17
C ALA A 586 -21.37 2.75 -19.96
N ALA A 587 -21.97 3.93 -20.00
CA ALA A 587 -22.78 4.49 -18.96
C ALA A 587 -23.98 3.59 -18.57
N ASN A 588 -24.20 3.35 -17.28
CA ASN A 588 -25.50 2.89 -16.79
C ASN A 588 -26.52 4.06 -16.78
N ASN A 589 -27.01 4.49 -17.94
CA ASN A 589 -27.89 5.64 -18.14
C ASN A 589 -29.27 5.28 -18.71
N GLY A 590 -29.55 3.98 -18.92
CA GLY A 590 -30.79 3.51 -19.56
C GLY A 590 -30.80 3.61 -21.10
N GLU A 591 -29.70 4.03 -21.71
CA GLU A 591 -29.48 4.01 -23.16
C GLU A 591 -28.51 2.88 -23.52
N GLY A 592 -28.56 2.40 -24.77
CA GLY A 592 -27.49 1.57 -25.32
C GLY A 592 -27.14 0.30 -24.55
N ILE A 593 -25.93 0.28 -23.99
CA ILE A 593 -25.37 -0.81 -23.19
C ILE A 593 -24.77 -0.26 -21.89
N THR A 594 -24.54 -1.14 -20.91
CA THR A 594 -23.80 -0.80 -19.69
C THR A 594 -22.46 -1.52 -19.70
N GLY A 595 -21.36 -0.80 -19.47
CA GLY A 595 -20.03 -1.37 -19.33
C GLY A 595 -19.88 -2.16 -18.03
N VAL A 596 -18.85 -2.99 -17.93
CA VAL A 596 -18.57 -3.77 -16.72
C VAL A 596 -18.29 -2.85 -15.52
N ALA A 597 -17.54 -1.79 -15.72
CA ALA A 597 -17.15 -0.77 -14.75
C ALA A 597 -17.70 0.59 -15.20
N TYR A 598 -19.03 0.72 -15.15
CA TYR A 598 -19.77 1.81 -15.80
C TYR A 598 -19.58 3.20 -15.17
N ASP A 599 -18.86 3.33 -14.06
CA ASP A 599 -18.46 4.62 -13.47
C ASP A 599 -16.93 4.85 -13.50
N SER A 600 -16.18 4.01 -14.23
CA SER A 600 -14.75 4.23 -14.51
C SER A 600 -14.52 5.31 -15.56
N GLN A 601 -13.34 5.93 -15.50
CA GLN A 601 -12.90 6.97 -16.44
C GLN A 601 -12.02 6.37 -17.54
N ILE A 602 -12.34 6.59 -18.81
CA ILE A 602 -11.60 6.09 -19.98
C ILE A 602 -10.59 7.14 -20.46
N MET A 603 -9.31 6.83 -20.31
CA MET A 603 -8.20 7.57 -20.93
C MET A 603 -7.95 6.98 -22.32
N GLY A 604 -8.22 7.76 -23.37
CA GLY A 604 -8.08 7.30 -24.75
C GLY A 604 -6.66 7.49 -25.26
N LEU A 605 -5.95 6.39 -25.53
CA LEU A 605 -4.58 6.44 -26.05
C LEU A 605 -4.55 5.85 -27.45
N ARG A 606 -4.52 6.72 -28.45
CA ARG A 606 -4.58 6.30 -29.85
C ARG A 606 -3.18 5.97 -30.35
N ILE A 607 -2.94 4.73 -30.75
CA ILE A 607 -1.62 4.28 -31.23
C ILE A 607 -1.56 3.99 -32.74
N GLY A 608 -2.70 4.05 -33.45
CA GLY A 608 -2.77 3.91 -34.90
C GLY A 608 -3.71 2.81 -35.35
N ARG A 609 -3.69 2.48 -36.65
CA ARG A 609 -4.63 1.52 -37.26
C ARG A 609 -4.23 0.08 -36.89
N THR A 610 -5.21 -0.71 -36.45
CA THR A 610 -5.17 -2.16 -36.33
C THR A 610 -5.50 -2.84 -37.66
N GLU A 611 -4.85 -2.46 -38.76
CA GLU A 611 -5.03 -3.21 -40.01
C GLU A 611 -4.34 -4.57 -39.87
N GLU A 612 -5.10 -5.65 -40.08
CA GLU A 612 -4.64 -7.04 -39.99
C GLU A 612 -4.12 -7.51 -38.61
N GLY A 613 -4.43 -6.77 -37.54
CA GLY A 613 -4.17 -7.22 -36.17
C GLY A 613 -2.72 -7.05 -35.68
N TYR A 614 -1.88 -6.33 -36.41
CA TYR A 614 -0.48 -6.09 -36.04
C TYR A 614 -0.15 -4.61 -35.86
N PHE A 615 0.53 -4.28 -34.75
CA PHE A 615 1.12 -2.96 -34.55
C PHE A 615 2.59 -2.95 -34.93
N LEU A 616 3.00 -1.89 -35.63
CA LEU A 616 4.33 -1.81 -36.27
C LEU A 616 5.37 -1.01 -35.46
N ASN A 617 4.98 -0.23 -34.45
CA ASN A 617 5.91 0.55 -33.64
C ASN A 617 5.77 0.25 -32.14
N THR A 618 6.62 -0.64 -31.64
CA THR A 618 6.68 -1.04 -30.23
C THR A 618 7.22 0.06 -29.30
N GLY A 619 7.96 1.04 -29.82
CA GLY A 619 8.45 2.19 -29.06
C GLY A 619 7.32 3.14 -28.67
N ASN A 620 6.46 3.52 -29.62
CA ASN A 620 5.27 4.35 -29.34
C ASN A 620 4.32 3.66 -28.34
N LEU A 621 4.18 2.33 -28.44
CA LEU A 621 3.41 1.55 -27.49
C LEU A 621 4.02 1.60 -26.08
N ALA A 622 5.34 1.46 -25.98
CA ALA A 622 6.06 1.58 -24.71
C ALA A 622 5.91 2.98 -24.09
N THR A 623 5.88 4.04 -24.91
CA THR A 623 5.58 5.41 -24.46
C THR A 623 4.14 5.56 -23.98
N ALA A 624 3.17 5.01 -24.73
CA ALA A 624 1.75 5.06 -24.35
C ALA A 624 1.49 4.36 -23.01
N ILE A 625 2.14 3.23 -22.75
CA ILE A 625 2.07 2.53 -21.45
C ILE A 625 2.61 3.42 -20.33
N ARG A 626 3.77 4.07 -20.51
CA ARG A 626 4.34 4.98 -19.50
C ARG A 626 3.44 6.18 -19.27
N TYR A 627 2.95 6.81 -20.34
CA TYR A 627 1.99 7.92 -20.25
C TYR A 627 0.75 7.54 -19.44
N ALA A 628 0.17 6.36 -19.70
CA ALA A 628 -1.00 5.88 -18.95
C ALA A 628 -0.70 5.79 -17.45
N VAL A 629 0.43 5.16 -17.09
CA VAL A 629 0.86 4.98 -15.70
C VAL A 629 1.09 6.33 -15.02
N ASP A 630 1.83 7.22 -15.69
CA ASP A 630 2.24 8.51 -15.14
C ASP A 630 1.06 9.49 -14.99
N ASN A 631 0.01 9.32 -15.81
CA ASN A 631 -1.24 10.10 -15.74
C ASN A 631 -2.35 9.42 -14.92
N GLY A 632 -2.00 8.44 -14.08
CA GLY A 632 -2.90 7.90 -13.05
C GLY A 632 -3.82 6.77 -13.51
N ALA A 633 -3.61 6.17 -14.69
CA ALA A 633 -4.31 4.95 -15.05
C ALA A 633 -3.95 3.81 -14.08
N ARG A 634 -4.95 3.09 -13.59
CA ARG A 634 -4.78 1.93 -12.71
C ARG A 634 -4.84 0.60 -13.47
N VAL A 635 -5.49 0.61 -14.63
CA VAL A 635 -5.62 -0.55 -15.52
C VAL A 635 -5.43 -0.10 -16.96
N ILE A 636 -4.73 -0.90 -17.77
CA ILE A 636 -4.48 -0.64 -19.17
C ILE A 636 -5.06 -1.81 -19.99
N ASN A 637 -5.99 -1.51 -20.90
CA ASN A 637 -6.44 -2.45 -21.91
C ASN A 637 -5.52 -2.41 -23.13
N MET A 638 -5.07 -3.59 -23.57
CA MET A 638 -4.38 -3.74 -24.87
C MET A 638 -4.97 -4.91 -25.67
N SER A 639 -5.85 -4.57 -26.61
CA SER A 639 -6.52 -5.53 -27.48
C SER A 639 -5.78 -5.65 -28.82
N LEU A 640 -4.53 -6.10 -28.74
CA LEU A 640 -3.52 -5.81 -29.77
C LEU A 640 -2.55 -6.98 -29.96
N GLY A 641 -2.10 -7.24 -31.20
CA GLY A 641 -1.10 -8.26 -31.53
C GLY A 641 0.21 -7.66 -32.05
N LEU A 642 1.33 -8.35 -31.81
CA LEU A 642 2.67 -7.98 -32.27
C LEU A 642 3.40 -9.17 -32.91
N LEU A 643 4.36 -8.87 -33.79
CA LEU A 643 5.27 -9.88 -34.33
C LEU A 643 6.40 -10.23 -33.34
N PHE A 644 6.86 -9.24 -32.56
CA PHE A 644 7.88 -9.40 -31.52
C PHE A 644 7.70 -8.34 -30.42
N VAL A 645 8.29 -8.59 -29.25
CA VAL A 645 8.40 -7.62 -28.15
C VAL A 645 9.83 -7.08 -28.12
N SER A 646 9.98 -5.76 -28.05
CA SER A 646 11.28 -5.12 -27.81
C SER A 646 11.58 -5.01 -26.31
N ASP A 647 12.86 -4.95 -25.94
CA ASP A 647 13.29 -4.73 -24.55
C ASP A 647 12.65 -3.48 -23.93
N GLU A 648 12.45 -2.43 -24.73
CA GLU A 648 11.82 -1.18 -24.27
C GLU A 648 10.34 -1.38 -23.89
N LEU A 649 9.63 -2.18 -24.67
CA LEU A 649 8.24 -2.53 -24.40
C LEU A 649 8.13 -3.43 -23.18
N GLU A 650 8.99 -4.44 -23.05
CA GLU A 650 9.03 -5.27 -21.85
C GLU A 650 9.34 -4.44 -20.60
N ARG A 651 10.27 -3.48 -20.68
CA ARG A 651 10.53 -2.52 -19.59
C ARG A 651 9.34 -1.63 -19.28
N ALA A 652 8.48 -1.30 -20.25
CA ALA A 652 7.26 -0.54 -20.00
C ALA A 652 6.22 -1.37 -19.25
N PHE A 653 6.10 -2.67 -19.57
CA PHE A 653 5.28 -3.61 -18.81
C PHE A 653 5.78 -3.77 -17.38
N ALA A 654 7.09 -3.95 -17.20
CA ALA A 654 7.71 -4.00 -15.88
C ALA A 654 7.51 -2.69 -15.09
N TYR A 655 7.62 -1.54 -15.76
CA TYR A 655 7.34 -0.23 -15.16
C TYR A 655 5.90 -0.16 -14.64
N ALA A 656 4.90 -0.49 -15.47
CA ALA A 656 3.50 -0.52 -15.05
C ALA A 656 3.27 -1.44 -13.84
N ALA A 657 3.84 -2.66 -13.87
CA ALA A 657 3.74 -3.59 -12.75
C ALA A 657 4.37 -3.03 -11.46
N SER A 658 5.55 -2.39 -11.55
CA SER A 658 6.24 -1.76 -10.41
C SER A 658 5.48 -0.58 -9.80
N ARG A 659 4.55 0.02 -10.56
CA ARG A 659 3.67 1.12 -10.13
C ARG A 659 2.26 0.65 -9.77
N ASN A 660 2.07 -0.67 -9.60
CA ASN A 660 0.77 -1.29 -9.31
C ASN A 660 -0.32 -0.99 -10.37
N VAL A 661 0.08 -0.82 -11.63
CA VAL A 661 -0.83 -0.67 -12.77
C VAL A 661 -0.97 -2.00 -13.50
N MET A 662 -2.21 -2.48 -13.63
CA MET A 662 -2.48 -3.77 -14.25
C MET A 662 -2.63 -3.65 -15.76
N ILE A 663 -1.85 -4.43 -16.52
CA ILE A 663 -2.00 -4.53 -17.97
C ILE A 663 -2.81 -5.78 -18.30
N VAL A 664 -3.87 -5.63 -19.10
CA VAL A 664 -4.71 -6.73 -19.59
C VAL A 664 -4.60 -6.82 -21.11
N VAL A 665 -4.24 -8.00 -21.62
CA VAL A 665 -3.90 -8.21 -23.03
C VAL A 665 -4.74 -9.32 -23.65
N ALA A 666 -5.29 -9.06 -24.84
CA ALA A 666 -5.98 -10.07 -25.64
C ALA A 666 -5.02 -11.19 -26.07
N ALA A 667 -5.43 -12.46 -25.95
CA ALA A 667 -4.54 -13.60 -26.21
C ALA A 667 -4.20 -13.83 -27.70
N GLY A 668 -5.00 -13.29 -28.62
CA GLY A 668 -4.91 -13.51 -30.06
C GLY A 668 -6.02 -14.42 -30.61
N ASN A 669 -6.23 -14.39 -31.93
CA ASN A 669 -7.43 -14.91 -32.59
C ASN A 669 -7.12 -16.00 -33.66
N ASP A 670 -5.98 -16.67 -33.53
CA ASP A 670 -5.42 -17.59 -34.54
C ASP A 670 -5.66 -19.07 -34.21
N ALA A 671 -6.45 -19.36 -33.16
CA ALA A 671 -6.58 -20.70 -32.58
C ALA A 671 -5.22 -21.32 -32.17
N GLY A 672 -4.24 -20.48 -31.85
CA GLY A 672 -2.90 -20.88 -31.43
C GLY A 672 -2.91 -21.64 -30.10
N SER A 673 -1.91 -22.48 -29.87
CA SER A 673 -1.80 -23.30 -28.65
C SER A 673 -1.35 -22.52 -27.40
N PHE A 674 -0.94 -21.26 -27.56
CA PHE A 674 -0.55 -20.34 -26.48
C PHE A 674 -0.79 -18.89 -26.93
N PRO A 675 -0.81 -17.90 -26.02
CA PRO A 675 -1.00 -16.48 -26.36
C PRO A 675 0.24 -15.89 -27.05
N TYR A 676 0.04 -15.09 -28.08
CA TYR A 676 1.13 -14.47 -28.85
C TYR A 676 1.55 -13.11 -28.30
N ALA A 677 2.61 -12.52 -28.85
CA ALA A 677 3.10 -11.21 -28.42
C ALA A 677 2.00 -10.13 -28.54
N PRO A 678 1.85 -9.24 -27.54
CA PRO A 678 2.59 -9.14 -26.28
C PRO A 678 1.97 -9.94 -25.12
N ALA A 679 0.89 -10.70 -25.35
CA ALA A 679 0.11 -11.36 -24.31
C ALA A 679 0.93 -12.36 -23.47
N TYR A 680 1.98 -12.98 -24.03
CA TYR A 680 2.86 -13.86 -23.24
C TYR A 680 3.59 -13.11 -22.10
N LEU A 681 3.74 -11.78 -22.16
CA LEU A 681 4.30 -10.98 -21.05
C LEU A 681 3.40 -11.02 -19.80
N ALA A 682 2.16 -11.49 -19.92
CA ALA A 682 1.27 -11.77 -18.80
C ALA A 682 1.85 -12.81 -17.81
N THR A 683 2.86 -13.59 -18.21
CA THR A 683 3.63 -14.42 -17.27
C THR A 683 4.18 -13.60 -16.11
N ASN A 684 4.67 -12.39 -16.36
CA ASN A 684 5.31 -11.58 -15.32
C ASN A 684 4.52 -10.30 -14.99
N TYR A 685 3.88 -9.67 -15.97
CA TYR A 685 3.51 -8.25 -15.85
C TYR A 685 2.03 -7.92 -16.11
N GLY A 686 1.17 -8.90 -16.41
CA GLY A 686 -0.23 -8.62 -16.76
C GLY A 686 -1.15 -9.83 -16.86
N ILE A 687 -2.36 -9.65 -17.39
CA ILE A 687 -3.36 -10.72 -17.53
C ILE A 687 -3.58 -11.00 -19.02
N SER A 688 -3.44 -12.25 -19.44
CA SER A 688 -3.80 -12.69 -20.79
C SER A 688 -5.25 -13.16 -20.82
N VAL A 689 -6.01 -12.78 -21.85
CA VAL A 689 -7.44 -13.06 -21.93
C VAL A 689 -7.83 -13.79 -23.20
N GLY A 690 -8.33 -15.02 -23.05
CA GLY A 690 -8.99 -15.79 -24.09
C GLY A 690 -10.50 -15.51 -24.18
N ALA A 691 -11.16 -15.97 -25.26
CA ALA A 691 -12.56 -15.67 -25.55
C ALA A 691 -13.48 -16.89 -25.46
N ILE A 692 -14.61 -16.74 -24.76
CA ILE A 692 -15.75 -17.67 -24.76
C ILE A 692 -16.95 -17.13 -25.53
N ASN A 693 -17.87 -18.02 -25.90
CA ASN A 693 -19.18 -17.68 -26.43
C ASN A 693 -20.28 -17.76 -25.36
N ILE A 694 -21.51 -17.41 -25.73
CA ILE A 694 -22.70 -17.40 -24.84
C ILE A 694 -23.07 -18.79 -24.28
N ASN A 695 -22.48 -19.88 -24.77
CA ASN A 695 -22.68 -21.21 -24.22
C ASN A 695 -21.60 -21.60 -23.19
N GLY A 696 -20.69 -20.69 -22.85
CA GLY A 696 -19.60 -20.93 -21.91
C GLY A 696 -18.42 -21.72 -22.51
N ASN A 697 -18.45 -21.97 -23.81
CA ASN A 697 -17.41 -22.72 -24.50
C ASN A 697 -16.33 -21.75 -25.02
N ILE A 698 -15.07 -22.19 -24.96
CA ILE A 698 -13.99 -21.45 -25.64
C ILE A 698 -14.29 -21.35 -27.13
N THR A 699 -14.07 -20.16 -27.68
CA THR A 699 -14.32 -19.89 -29.10
C THR A 699 -13.29 -20.61 -29.99
N SER A 700 -13.68 -20.91 -31.23
CA SER A 700 -12.82 -21.60 -32.19
C SER A 700 -11.58 -20.77 -32.55
N PHE A 701 -11.64 -19.44 -32.44
CA PHE A 701 -10.55 -18.54 -32.79
C PHE A 701 -9.62 -18.19 -31.62
N SER A 702 -10.05 -18.28 -30.35
CA SER A 702 -9.22 -17.84 -29.23
C SER A 702 -7.89 -18.59 -29.18
N ASN A 703 -6.77 -17.90 -29.06
CA ASN A 703 -5.53 -18.54 -28.63
C ASN A 703 -5.72 -19.16 -27.24
N ARG A 704 -5.10 -20.32 -27.02
CA ARG A 704 -5.19 -21.10 -25.77
C ARG A 704 -4.19 -20.61 -24.74
N ALA A 705 -4.33 -21.06 -23.49
CA ALA A 705 -3.43 -20.70 -22.40
C ALA A 705 -2.03 -21.34 -22.51
N GLY A 706 -1.87 -22.42 -23.29
CA GLY A 706 -0.62 -23.17 -23.34
C GLY A 706 -0.31 -23.91 -22.05
N SER A 707 0.89 -24.47 -21.92
CA SER A 707 1.27 -25.32 -20.78
C SER A 707 2.04 -24.59 -19.68
N ASN A 708 2.12 -23.26 -19.74
CA ASN A 708 2.82 -22.46 -18.72
C ASN A 708 1.83 -21.90 -17.69
N PRO A 709 1.63 -22.57 -16.56
CA PRO A 709 0.75 -22.07 -15.51
C PRO A 709 1.26 -20.81 -14.79
N ASP A 710 2.48 -20.29 -15.04
CA ASP A 710 2.92 -18.98 -14.51
C ASP A 710 2.23 -17.82 -15.22
N MET A 711 1.76 -18.07 -16.44
CA MET A 711 0.94 -17.11 -17.14
C MET A 711 -0.43 -17.03 -16.51
N LEU A 712 -0.75 -15.85 -15.96
CA LEU A 712 -2.11 -15.55 -15.59
C LEU A 712 -2.93 -15.38 -16.86
N HIS A 713 -3.56 -16.48 -17.25
CA HIS A 713 -4.51 -16.54 -18.35
C HIS A 713 -5.88 -16.90 -17.82
N VAL A 714 -6.88 -16.10 -18.21
CA VAL A 714 -8.30 -16.34 -17.94
C VAL A 714 -9.06 -16.22 -19.25
N VAL A 715 -10.32 -16.62 -19.25
CA VAL A 715 -11.22 -16.39 -20.38
C VAL A 715 -12.36 -15.46 -20.00
N ALA A 716 -12.89 -14.76 -21.00
CA ALA A 716 -14.02 -13.86 -20.83
C ALA A 716 -14.90 -13.82 -22.10
N PRO A 717 -16.12 -13.27 -22.02
CA PRO A 717 -17.03 -13.13 -23.16
C PRO A 717 -16.39 -12.41 -24.35
N GLY A 718 -16.28 -13.07 -25.51
CA GLY A 718 -15.60 -12.51 -26.68
C GLY A 718 -16.22 -12.82 -28.04
N GLN A 719 -17.38 -13.48 -28.10
CA GLN A 719 -18.11 -13.72 -29.34
C GLN A 719 -19.49 -13.05 -29.30
N ASP A 720 -19.84 -12.30 -30.34
CA ASP A 720 -21.12 -11.60 -30.44
C ASP A 720 -21.33 -10.62 -29.26
N ILE A 721 -20.31 -9.80 -29.00
CA ILE A 721 -20.31 -8.78 -27.94
C ILE A 721 -20.81 -7.46 -28.51
N ARG A 722 -21.95 -6.99 -27.99
CA ARG A 722 -22.54 -5.69 -28.35
C ARG A 722 -21.85 -4.57 -27.58
N SER A 723 -21.37 -3.54 -28.28
CA SER A 723 -20.81 -2.35 -27.64
C SER A 723 -20.93 -1.11 -28.54
N THR A 724 -20.51 0.04 -28.02
CA THR A 724 -20.48 1.34 -28.70
C THR A 724 -19.53 1.33 -29.90
N VAL A 725 -19.89 1.99 -31.00
CA VAL A 725 -18.99 2.18 -32.15
C VAL A 725 -18.97 3.65 -32.55
N ALA A 726 -17.95 4.06 -33.30
CA ALA A 726 -17.82 5.45 -33.72
C ALA A 726 -18.89 5.81 -34.77
N GLY A 727 -19.35 7.06 -34.70
CA GLY A 727 -20.59 7.49 -35.35
C GLY A 727 -21.67 7.83 -34.33
N SER A 728 -22.63 8.66 -34.72
CA SER A 728 -23.65 9.17 -33.80
C SER A 728 -24.47 8.01 -33.21
N SER A 729 -24.42 7.84 -31.89
CA SER A 729 -25.24 6.90 -31.09
C SER A 729 -25.31 5.46 -31.65
N SER A 730 -24.19 4.94 -32.15
CA SER A 730 -24.14 3.68 -32.90
C SER A 730 -23.60 2.51 -32.05
N TYR A 731 -24.12 1.30 -32.28
CA TYR A 731 -23.72 0.08 -31.57
C TYR A 731 -23.54 -1.08 -32.55
N ALA A 732 -22.57 -1.96 -32.30
CA ALA A 732 -22.32 -3.14 -33.13
C ALA A 732 -21.89 -4.36 -32.31
N ASN A 733 -22.07 -5.54 -32.90
CA ASN A 733 -21.58 -6.80 -32.35
C ASN A 733 -20.23 -7.16 -32.97
N TYR A 734 -19.18 -7.23 -32.16
CA TYR A 734 -17.86 -7.70 -32.59
C TYR A 734 -17.51 -9.06 -31.97
N ARG A 735 -16.49 -9.70 -32.50
CA ARG A 735 -15.91 -10.95 -31.99
C ARG A 735 -14.39 -10.86 -31.95
N GLY A 736 -13.79 -11.49 -30.94
CA GLY A 736 -12.35 -11.56 -30.76
C GLY A 736 -11.97 -11.63 -29.28
N THR A 737 -10.76 -12.07 -28.99
CA THR A 737 -10.12 -11.90 -27.67
C THR A 737 -10.02 -10.41 -27.30
N SER A 738 -10.00 -9.52 -28.29
CA SER A 738 -10.15 -8.07 -28.14
C SER A 738 -11.44 -7.63 -27.42
N MET A 739 -12.52 -8.39 -27.53
CA MET A 739 -13.79 -8.14 -26.83
C MET A 739 -13.82 -8.85 -25.46
N ALA A 740 -12.98 -9.87 -25.26
CA ALA A 740 -12.86 -10.56 -23.98
C ALA A 740 -12.01 -9.76 -22.98
N ALA A 741 -10.86 -9.24 -23.41
CA ALA A 741 -9.97 -8.41 -22.58
C ALA A 741 -10.69 -7.28 -21.80
N PRO A 742 -11.55 -6.45 -22.41
CA PRO A 742 -12.24 -5.36 -21.69
C PRO A 742 -13.16 -5.82 -20.57
N HIS A 743 -13.70 -7.05 -20.62
CA HIS A 743 -14.48 -7.60 -19.50
C HIS A 743 -13.61 -7.86 -18.26
N VAL A 744 -12.37 -8.32 -18.48
CA VAL A 744 -11.39 -8.53 -17.41
C VAL A 744 -10.87 -7.18 -16.90
N VAL A 745 -10.64 -6.21 -17.79
CA VAL A 745 -10.27 -4.83 -17.42
C VAL A 745 -11.33 -4.21 -16.50
N GLY A 746 -12.61 -4.32 -16.88
CA GLY A 746 -13.71 -3.87 -16.03
C GLY A 746 -13.74 -4.59 -14.69
N THR A 747 -13.54 -5.91 -14.68
CA THR A 747 -13.43 -6.67 -13.42
C THR A 747 -12.31 -6.15 -12.53
N VAL A 748 -11.12 -5.85 -13.08
CA VAL A 748 -10.01 -5.28 -12.30
C VAL A 748 -10.38 -3.89 -11.76
N ALA A 749 -11.09 -3.07 -12.53
CA ALA A 749 -11.57 -1.78 -12.04
C ALA A 749 -12.59 -1.94 -10.89
N LEU A 750 -13.49 -2.93 -10.94
CA LEU A 750 -14.40 -3.25 -9.84
C LEU A 750 -13.65 -3.71 -8.58
N ILE A 751 -12.60 -4.52 -8.73
CA ILE A 751 -11.72 -4.95 -7.63
C ILE A 751 -11.03 -3.75 -6.98
N LEU A 752 -10.53 -2.81 -7.79
CA LEU A 752 -9.81 -1.63 -7.31
C LEU A 752 -10.73 -0.59 -6.67
N ASP A 753 -11.98 -0.48 -7.12
CA ASP A 753 -13.03 0.27 -6.44
C ASP A 753 -13.32 -0.33 -5.06
N ALA A 754 -13.33 -1.67 -4.96
CA ALA A 754 -13.50 -2.36 -3.68
C ALA A 754 -12.31 -2.26 -2.72
N ASN A 755 -11.09 -2.31 -3.25
CA ASN A 755 -9.86 -2.15 -2.47
C ASN A 755 -8.76 -1.50 -3.34
N PRO A 756 -8.55 -0.17 -3.20
CA PRO A 756 -7.62 0.56 -4.06
C PRO A 756 -6.14 0.27 -3.75
N HIS A 757 -5.84 -0.35 -2.60
CA HIS A 757 -4.50 -0.61 -2.09
C HIS A 757 -3.91 -1.96 -2.53
N LEU A 758 -4.67 -2.74 -3.31
CA LEU A 758 -4.17 -4.02 -3.81
C LEU A 758 -2.96 -3.82 -4.72
N SER A 759 -1.90 -4.54 -4.41
CA SER A 759 -0.71 -4.65 -5.26
C SER A 759 -1.01 -5.38 -6.56
N HIS A 760 -0.16 -5.19 -7.56
CA HIS A 760 -0.22 -5.90 -8.84
C HIS A 760 -0.30 -7.43 -8.64
N ALA A 761 0.51 -7.99 -7.74
CA ALA A 761 0.51 -9.42 -7.43
C ALA A 761 -0.80 -9.90 -6.78
N GLN A 762 -1.37 -9.12 -5.85
CA GLN A 762 -2.64 -9.44 -5.22
C GLN A 762 -3.79 -9.47 -6.22
N ILE A 763 -3.86 -8.49 -7.14
CA ILE A 763 -4.88 -8.45 -8.19
C ILE A 763 -4.77 -9.70 -9.08
N ARG A 764 -3.56 -10.05 -9.52
CA ARG A 764 -3.32 -11.26 -10.31
C ARG A 764 -3.83 -12.51 -9.60
N GLN A 765 -3.49 -12.65 -8.32
CA GLN A 765 -3.90 -13.78 -7.49
C GLN A 765 -5.42 -13.85 -7.36
N ILE A 766 -6.08 -12.74 -7.03
CA ILE A 766 -7.54 -12.66 -6.89
C ILE A 766 -8.23 -13.10 -8.18
N ILE A 767 -7.80 -12.60 -9.33
CA ILE A 767 -8.37 -12.98 -10.63
C ILE A 767 -8.21 -14.48 -10.89
N ALA A 768 -7.05 -15.05 -10.58
CA ALA A 768 -6.79 -16.48 -10.78
C ALA A 768 -7.63 -17.38 -9.84
N GLU A 769 -7.75 -17.01 -8.57
CA GLU A 769 -8.48 -17.79 -7.55
C GLU A 769 -9.99 -17.82 -7.75
N THR A 770 -10.53 -16.73 -8.29
CA THR A 770 -11.98 -16.52 -8.41
C THR A 770 -12.51 -16.90 -9.78
N ALA A 771 -11.62 -17.21 -10.72
CA ALA A 771 -12.00 -17.69 -12.04
C ALA A 771 -12.79 -19.01 -11.94
N THR A 772 -13.96 -19.04 -12.58
CA THR A 772 -14.87 -20.17 -12.61
C THR A 772 -14.44 -21.15 -13.70
N ARG A 773 -14.29 -22.44 -13.37
CA ARG A 773 -13.89 -23.46 -14.35
C ARG A 773 -14.95 -23.60 -15.45
N ILE A 774 -14.50 -23.70 -16.69
CA ILE A 774 -15.34 -24.02 -17.84
C ILE A 774 -15.29 -25.53 -18.12
N ASN A 775 -16.39 -26.10 -18.61
CA ASN A 775 -16.52 -27.54 -18.88
C ASN A 775 -15.87 -27.97 -20.20
#